data_AF-A0AAD8Z915-F1
#
_entry.id   AF-A0AAD8Z915-F1
#
_cell.length_a   1.000
_cell.length_b   1.000
_cell.length_c   1.000
_cell.angle_alpha   90.00
_cell.angle_beta   90.00
_cell.angle_gamma   90.00
#
_symmetry.space_group_name_H-M   'P 1'
#
loop_
_entity.id
_entity.type
_entity.pdbx_description
1 polymer ?
#
loop_
_entity_poly.entity_id
_entity_poly.type
_entity_poly.pdbx_seq_one_letter_code
_entity_poly.pdbx_strand_id
1 'polypeptide(L)'
;MNVNLQRLFHRLCLTMSQTRPLHFSGSGQQLEKVAEATASDMSSQLAFFKTSESDPMFHTEQQVGQYYTIPSAQLKKAFPNGLPRRFQMQIKTFNEACVMVRQPALELISYLKRADYAKPAQRYILFGEVGCGKTMSLCHTLHFCSTQGWLVLHVPDAHLWVKNCKELLPSSSRPTRLDQPIEASQWLKNFKITNEHFLSKIKTTRRYIWTKRESTEEGRPLGEMVDHGMSRVKSSSDVVGALLRELRLQAGGATEDAFRLAVAVDGVNALWGKTSLKKEDKSPVSPDDLTLIHNLKKMLRNDWCGGAILTTLSQTGSLFKPRSAYLPTELLGEEGFDNMDPFVPIPVSNYSDKEFESCYLYYMDRNWLQHPHIASDGCQARTFGQSSTVCECNATHCDSVGLVRLPAVGNFLTFLSSQAGSRLQKEQSQVQRNSSGTALRITLVPMQKYQHVKGFGGAMTDAAAMNILSLSDGTQDQLLRQYFSPEGIEYNVIRVPMASCDFSTRLYTYADSPNDYSLLNFSLREEDVHMKIPLLQRAQALSSRPLALFASAWSAPGWLKTNGALIGKGSLKGKPGGKEHKTWAQYYIRFLDEYKKHNLSFWGLTTGNEPTAGKMTNYSFQALGFTPETQRDWIALDLGPALHSSPYAKTRLMILDDQRLLLPYWAKVVLGDIHAARYVHGIGVHWYWDHFAPAKITLTTTHNLYPEYFLFGTEACSGWNKLDPGVRLGSWERAEAYAHDIIEDLNNYVSGWTDWNLALNLEGGPNWVKNFVDSPIIVNQRSDVFYKQPAFYSMAHFSKFLWEGSQRVGVSVSQHTDLESTAFIRPDGSAVLIVLNRSDAEVTFELWDQPVGFLPAAAPPHSILTLLWARS
;
A
#
# COMPACT_ATOMS: atom_id res chain seq x y z
N MET A 1 23.27 -6.60 15.13
CA MET A 1 22.12 -5.82 14.60
C MET A 1 20.76 -6.22 15.21
N ASN A 2 20.55 -7.45 15.68
CA ASN A 2 19.22 -7.88 16.20
C ASN A 2 18.82 -7.43 17.62
N VAL A 3 19.74 -7.01 18.49
CA VAL A 3 19.40 -6.70 19.90
C VAL A 3 18.94 -5.24 20.11
N ASN A 4 19.23 -4.33 19.17
CA ASN A 4 18.87 -2.91 19.29
C ASN A 4 17.49 -2.56 18.70
N LEU A 5 16.90 -3.40 17.84
CA LEU A 5 15.55 -3.18 17.30
C LEU A 5 14.44 -3.46 18.34
N GLN A 6 14.60 -4.51 19.15
CA GLN A 6 13.62 -4.85 20.20
C GLN A 6 13.53 -3.78 21.31
N ARG A 7 14.64 -3.11 21.65
CA ARG A 7 14.66 -2.02 22.64
C ARG A 7 14.01 -0.72 22.12
N LEU A 8 14.00 -0.50 20.80
CA LEU A 8 13.34 0.66 20.19
C LEU A 8 11.83 0.48 20.11
N PHE A 9 11.36 -0.74 19.80
CA PHE A 9 9.93 -1.09 19.77
C PHE A 9 9.24 -0.87 21.13
N HIS A 10 9.95 -1.16 22.23
CA HIS A 10 9.44 -0.98 23.58
C HIS A 10 9.35 0.50 24.02
N ARG A 11 10.17 1.40 23.46
CA ARG A 11 10.12 2.84 23.75
C ARG A 11 9.02 3.57 22.96
N LEU A 12 8.71 3.11 21.74
CA LEU A 12 7.63 3.65 20.91
C LEU A 12 6.22 3.40 21.48
N CYS A 13 6.02 2.30 22.22
CA CYS A 13 4.73 2.01 22.85
C CYS A 13 4.40 2.95 24.03
N LEU A 14 5.40 3.52 24.71
CA LEU A 14 5.19 4.34 25.91
C LEU A 14 4.85 5.80 25.59
N THR A 15 5.31 6.34 24.47
CA THR A 15 5.11 7.75 24.09
C THR A 15 3.72 8.07 23.53
N MET A 16 2.90 7.07 23.19
CA MET A 16 1.52 7.28 22.73
C MET A 16 0.49 7.43 23.85
N SER A 17 0.90 7.37 25.12
CA SER A 17 -0.02 7.30 26.28
C SER A 17 -0.32 8.64 26.98
N GLN A 18 0.23 9.78 26.54
CA GLN A 18 0.01 11.06 27.21
C GLN A 18 -0.33 12.21 26.26
N THR A 19 -1.63 12.33 25.95
CA THR A 19 -2.23 13.64 25.65
C THR A 19 -3.58 13.73 26.38
N ARG A 20 -3.70 14.69 27.30
CA ARG A 20 -4.93 15.01 28.03
C ARG A 20 -5.86 15.82 27.11
N PRO A 21 -7.20 15.65 27.18
CA PRO A 21 -8.12 16.43 26.37
C PRO A 21 -8.45 17.76 27.07
N LEU A 22 -8.36 18.87 26.33
CA LEU A 22 -8.99 20.14 26.68
C LEU A 22 -10.32 20.25 25.93
N HIS A 23 -11.38 20.56 26.68
CA HIS A 23 -12.74 20.80 26.21
C HIS A 23 -12.81 21.86 25.10
N PHE A 24 -13.58 21.58 24.04
CA PHE A 24 -14.34 22.60 23.31
C PHE A 24 -15.67 22.02 22.80
N SER A 25 -16.75 22.73 23.13
CA SER A 25 -18.13 22.52 22.68
C SER A 25 -18.43 23.41 21.47
N GLY A 26 -19.13 22.90 20.45
CA GLY A 26 -19.72 23.75 19.40
C GLY A 26 -20.12 23.05 18.08
N SER A 27 -21.41 22.70 17.99
CA SER A 27 -22.30 22.68 16.79
C SER A 27 -21.82 22.12 15.43
N GLY A 28 -22.30 20.91 15.10
CA GLY A 28 -23.44 20.69 14.17
C GLY A 28 -23.28 20.85 12.65
N GLN A 29 -22.29 21.59 12.12
CA GLN A 29 -22.16 21.81 10.66
C GLN A 29 -20.79 21.42 10.08
N GLN A 30 -19.89 20.83 10.88
CA GLN A 30 -18.57 20.40 10.43
C GLN A 30 -18.50 18.93 9.95
N LEU A 31 -19.55 18.13 10.13
CA LEU A 31 -19.49 16.68 9.89
C LEU A 31 -19.63 16.27 8.41
N GLU A 32 -20.27 17.08 7.56
CA GLU A 32 -20.37 16.80 6.12
C GLU A 32 -19.06 17.13 5.38
N LYS A 33 -18.31 18.16 5.82
CA LYS A 33 -16.98 18.48 5.25
C LYS A 33 -15.89 17.48 5.63
N VAL A 34 -16.06 16.74 6.73
CA VAL A 34 -15.08 15.73 7.17
C VAL A 34 -15.21 14.43 6.36
N ALA A 35 -16.41 14.10 5.88
CA ALA A 35 -16.64 12.89 5.06
C ALA A 35 -16.08 13.03 3.63
N GLU A 36 -16.23 14.19 2.99
CA GLU A 36 -15.57 14.51 1.72
C GLU A 36 -14.04 14.60 1.87
N ALA A 37 -13.54 15.08 3.02
CA ALA A 37 -12.11 15.11 3.31
C ALA A 37 -11.52 13.69 3.41
N THR A 38 -12.20 12.74 4.08
CA THR A 38 -11.72 11.35 4.24
C THR A 38 -11.70 10.52 2.95
N ALA A 39 -12.60 10.78 2.00
CA ALA A 39 -12.57 10.12 0.69
C ALA A 39 -11.48 10.70 -0.23
N SER A 40 -11.18 12.01 -0.09
CA SER A 40 -10.02 12.63 -0.74
C SER A 40 -8.69 12.13 -0.16
N ASP A 41 -8.69 11.63 1.08
CA ASP A 41 -7.48 11.25 1.84
C ASP A 41 -6.88 9.89 1.46
N MET A 42 -7.65 8.98 0.84
CA MET A 42 -7.09 7.71 0.33
C MET A 42 -6.44 7.87 -1.05
N SER A 43 -6.88 8.86 -1.83
CA SER A 43 -6.13 9.34 -3.00
C SER A 43 -4.91 10.19 -2.58
N SER A 44 -4.92 10.76 -1.37
CA SER A 44 -3.86 11.64 -0.85
C SER A 44 -2.64 10.85 -0.31
N GLN A 45 -2.81 9.62 0.17
CA GLN A 45 -1.69 8.81 0.69
C GLN A 45 -0.68 8.41 -0.41
N LEU A 46 -1.13 8.14 -1.64
CA LEU A 46 -0.25 7.95 -2.80
C LEU A 46 0.37 9.28 -3.30
N ALA A 47 -0.18 10.42 -2.89
CA ALA A 47 0.28 11.76 -3.25
C ALA A 47 1.25 12.39 -2.23
N PHE A 48 1.56 11.73 -1.11
CA PHE A 48 2.36 12.34 -0.04
C PHE A 48 3.88 12.30 -0.28
N PHE A 49 4.41 11.29 -0.98
CA PHE A 49 5.86 11.10 -1.17
C PHE A 49 6.40 11.56 -2.54
N LYS A 50 5.52 11.92 -3.49
CA LYS A 50 5.88 12.54 -4.78
C LYS A 50 5.17 13.88 -4.93
N THR A 51 5.81 14.83 -5.56
CA THR A 51 5.22 16.13 -5.94
C THR A 51 4.96 16.18 -7.44
N SER A 52 3.88 16.83 -7.86
CA SER A 52 3.59 17.13 -9.26
C SER A 52 4.44 18.29 -9.79
N GLU A 53 4.96 19.13 -8.90
CA GLU A 53 5.87 20.20 -9.27
C GLU A 53 7.25 19.62 -9.61
N SER A 54 7.72 19.89 -10.83
CA SER A 54 8.98 19.37 -11.37
C SER A 54 10.03 20.46 -11.56
N ASP A 55 9.63 21.73 -11.56
CA ASP A 55 10.56 22.87 -11.65
C ASP A 55 11.02 23.30 -10.25
N PRO A 56 12.33 23.20 -9.95
CA PRO A 56 12.91 23.65 -8.69
C PRO A 56 12.60 25.11 -8.32
N MET A 57 12.23 25.96 -9.29
CA MET A 57 11.82 27.34 -9.05
C MET A 57 10.64 27.45 -8.08
N PHE A 58 9.69 26.52 -8.17
CA PHE A 58 8.42 26.52 -7.43
C PHE A 58 8.44 25.61 -6.20
N HIS A 59 9.57 24.94 -5.91
CA HIS A 59 9.67 24.14 -4.69
C HIS A 59 9.72 25.04 -3.44
N THR A 60 8.91 24.68 -2.45
CA THR A 60 8.78 25.35 -1.16
C THR A 60 8.92 24.34 -0.02
N GLU A 61 8.81 24.83 1.23
CA GLU A 61 8.85 23.97 2.42
C GLU A 61 7.72 22.90 2.44
N GLN A 62 6.62 23.13 1.71
CA GLN A 62 5.53 22.17 1.59
C GLN A 62 5.96 20.86 0.93
N GLN A 63 6.87 20.93 -0.05
CA GLN A 63 7.36 19.77 -0.79
C GLN A 63 8.53 19.06 -0.09
N VAL A 64 9.02 19.54 1.06
CA VAL A 64 10.15 18.90 1.76
C VAL A 64 9.81 17.45 2.10
N GLY A 65 10.70 16.53 1.73
CA GLY A 65 10.54 15.08 1.86
C GLY A 65 9.94 14.40 0.62
N GLN A 66 9.41 15.15 -0.35
CA GLN A 66 8.78 14.58 -1.54
C GLN A 66 9.77 14.44 -2.69
N TYR A 67 9.59 13.41 -3.52
CA TYR A 67 10.31 13.21 -4.78
C TYR A 67 9.68 13.98 -5.92
N TYR A 68 10.50 14.72 -6.67
CA TYR A 68 10.11 15.29 -7.95
C TYR A 68 10.88 14.60 -9.08
N THR A 69 10.23 14.49 -10.24
CA THR A 69 10.82 13.87 -11.43
C THR A 69 11.53 14.93 -12.27
N ILE A 70 12.78 14.68 -12.64
CA ILE A 70 13.53 15.50 -13.59
C ILE A 70 13.24 14.99 -15.00
N PRO A 71 12.64 15.81 -15.89
CA PRO A 71 12.43 15.44 -17.28
C PRO A 71 13.72 15.00 -17.97
N SER A 72 13.65 13.96 -18.80
CA SER A 72 14.84 13.35 -19.44
C SER A 72 15.65 14.34 -20.29
N ALA A 73 14.98 15.32 -20.93
CA ALA A 73 15.62 16.40 -21.67
C ALA A 73 16.42 17.34 -20.77
N GLN A 74 15.90 17.69 -19.59
CA GLN A 74 16.56 18.54 -18.61
C GLN A 74 17.70 17.80 -17.91
N LEU A 75 17.52 16.51 -17.60
CA LEU A 75 18.54 15.67 -16.97
C LEU A 75 19.82 15.61 -17.82
N LYS A 76 19.71 15.36 -19.13
CA LYS A 76 20.87 15.29 -20.04
C LYS A 76 21.57 16.64 -20.19
N LYS A 77 20.82 17.75 -20.18
CA LYS A 77 21.34 19.11 -20.29
C LYS A 77 22.07 19.55 -19.02
N ALA A 78 21.42 19.42 -17.86
CA ALA A 78 21.97 19.85 -16.58
C ALA A 78 23.08 18.91 -16.05
N PHE A 79 22.98 17.61 -16.35
CA PHE A 79 23.90 16.58 -15.86
C PHE A 79 24.37 15.67 -17.00
N PRO A 80 25.21 16.14 -17.93
CA PRO A 80 25.71 15.34 -19.05
C PRO A 80 26.56 14.13 -18.61
N ASN A 81 27.21 14.21 -17.44
CA ASN A 81 27.89 13.07 -16.80
C ASN A 81 26.95 12.11 -16.06
N GLY A 82 25.65 12.43 -16.03
CA GLY A 82 24.65 11.86 -15.15
C GLY A 82 24.80 12.34 -13.70
N LEU A 83 23.81 11.96 -12.88
CA LEU A 83 23.87 12.08 -11.41
C LEU A 83 24.95 11.13 -10.84
N PRO A 84 25.25 11.12 -9.54
CA PRO A 84 26.22 10.18 -8.98
C PRO A 84 25.91 8.71 -9.34
N ARG A 85 26.93 7.87 -9.53
CA ARG A 85 26.81 6.49 -10.06
C ARG A 85 25.69 5.65 -9.41
N ARG A 86 25.51 5.75 -8.09
CA ARG A 86 24.42 5.04 -7.37
C ARG A 86 23.03 5.48 -7.85
N PHE A 87 22.84 6.77 -8.08
CA PHE A 87 21.60 7.31 -8.61
C PHE A 87 21.43 7.01 -10.10
N GLN A 88 22.50 6.93 -10.91
CA GLN A 88 22.38 6.45 -12.29
C GLN A 88 21.88 5.00 -12.36
N MET A 89 22.39 4.13 -11.48
CA MET A 89 21.90 2.75 -11.36
C MET A 89 20.44 2.75 -10.95
N GLN A 90 20.07 3.55 -9.95
CA GLN A 90 18.68 3.71 -9.52
C GLN A 90 17.75 4.17 -10.66
N ILE A 91 18.17 5.16 -11.45
CA ILE A 91 17.41 5.65 -12.62
C ILE A 91 17.21 4.53 -13.63
N LYS A 92 18.27 3.76 -13.90
CA LYS A 92 18.20 2.62 -14.82
C LYS A 92 17.27 1.53 -14.28
N THR A 93 17.31 1.25 -12.99
CA THR A 93 16.48 0.22 -12.33
C THR A 93 15.01 0.60 -12.32
N PHE A 94 14.68 1.85 -11.97
CA PHE A 94 13.29 2.31 -11.83
C PHE A 94 12.73 2.99 -13.07
N ASN A 95 13.54 3.12 -14.13
CA ASN A 95 13.22 3.81 -15.38
C ASN A 95 12.71 5.24 -15.18
N GLU A 96 13.24 5.95 -14.17
CA GLU A 96 12.81 7.30 -13.80
C GLU A 96 13.91 8.06 -13.06
N ALA A 97 14.07 9.36 -13.35
CA ALA A 97 14.98 10.26 -12.64
C ALA A 97 14.28 11.11 -11.59
N CYS A 98 14.32 10.64 -10.33
CA CYS A 98 13.71 11.32 -9.20
C CYS A 98 14.74 11.84 -8.21
N VAL A 99 14.49 13.05 -7.69
CA VAL A 99 15.28 13.69 -6.64
C VAL A 99 14.35 14.15 -5.53
N MET A 100 14.73 13.93 -4.28
CA MET A 100 13.94 14.39 -3.12
C MET A 100 14.19 15.89 -2.89
N VAL A 101 13.12 16.64 -2.65
CA VAL A 101 13.19 18.03 -2.19
C VAL A 101 13.61 18.04 -0.73
N ARG A 102 14.74 18.69 -0.43
CA ARG A 102 15.31 18.76 0.92
C ARG A 102 15.60 20.17 1.35
N GLN A 103 15.49 20.43 2.65
CA GLN A 103 15.68 21.76 3.24
C GLN A 103 17.00 22.44 2.85
N PRO A 104 18.18 21.77 2.84
CA PRO A 104 19.44 22.43 2.48
C PRO A 104 19.48 22.95 1.04
N ALA A 105 18.80 22.29 0.11
CA ALA A 105 18.70 22.76 -1.27
C ALA A 105 17.76 23.96 -1.38
N LEU A 106 16.63 23.94 -0.66
CA LEU A 106 15.70 25.08 -0.61
C LEU A 106 16.34 26.31 0.04
N GLU A 107 17.10 26.12 1.10
CA GLU A 107 17.85 27.18 1.77
C GLU A 107 18.85 27.84 0.81
N LEU A 108 19.64 27.02 0.09
CA LEU A 108 20.57 27.53 -0.91
C LEU A 108 19.87 28.25 -2.07
N ILE A 109 18.79 27.69 -2.60
CA ILE A 109 17.98 28.34 -3.64
C ILE A 109 17.40 29.67 -3.13
N SER A 110 16.99 29.75 -1.87
CA SER A 110 16.50 30.98 -1.24
C SER A 110 17.60 32.05 -1.17
N TYR A 111 18.83 31.70 -0.79
CA TYR A 111 19.97 32.62 -0.84
C TYR A 111 20.24 33.10 -2.26
N LEU A 112 20.22 32.21 -3.26
CA LEU A 112 20.42 32.59 -4.66
C LEU A 112 19.31 33.50 -5.19
N LYS A 113 18.07 33.33 -4.75
CA LYS A 113 16.96 34.22 -5.13
C LYS A 113 17.12 35.64 -4.54
N ARG A 114 17.75 35.76 -3.36
CA ARG A 114 17.88 37.03 -2.61
C ARG A 114 19.24 37.72 -2.77
N ALA A 115 20.23 37.04 -3.33
CA ALA A 115 21.59 37.56 -3.43
C ALA A 115 21.68 38.76 -4.38
N ASP A 116 22.49 39.74 -3.98
CA ASP A 116 22.87 40.88 -4.80
C ASP A 116 24.12 40.53 -5.63
N TYR A 117 23.92 40.31 -6.93
CA TYR A 117 24.97 39.89 -7.86
C TYR A 117 25.89 41.02 -8.34
N ALA A 118 25.65 42.27 -7.93
CA ALA A 118 26.62 43.35 -8.10
C ALA A 118 27.79 43.20 -7.12
N LYS A 119 27.62 42.45 -6.03
CA LYS A 119 28.67 42.15 -5.05
C LYS A 119 29.56 40.99 -5.50
N PRO A 120 30.74 40.83 -4.89
CA PRO A 120 31.58 39.68 -5.16
C PRO A 120 30.87 38.35 -4.92
N ALA A 121 31.17 37.35 -5.74
CA ALA A 121 30.51 36.05 -5.76
C ALA A 121 30.56 35.37 -4.39
N GLN A 122 29.39 35.14 -3.81
CA GLN A 122 29.26 34.51 -2.50
C GLN A 122 29.57 33.01 -2.58
N ARG A 123 30.32 32.52 -1.59
CA ARG A 123 30.64 31.10 -1.43
C ARG A 123 29.67 30.43 -0.49
N TYR A 124 29.14 29.28 -0.90
CA TYR A 124 28.28 28.41 -0.11
C TYR A 124 28.97 27.05 0.03
N ILE A 125 29.04 26.53 1.25
CA ILE A 125 29.67 25.23 1.53
C ILE A 125 28.66 24.32 2.20
N LEU A 126 28.21 23.28 1.49
CA LEU A 126 27.41 22.20 2.04
C LEU A 126 28.30 21.21 2.79
N PHE A 127 28.03 20.99 4.07
CA PHE A 127 28.83 20.09 4.92
C PHE A 127 27.92 19.22 5.80
N GLY A 128 28.46 18.09 6.28
CA GLY A 128 27.69 17.10 7.06
C GLY A 128 28.26 15.69 6.90
N GLU A 129 27.71 14.73 7.65
CA GLU A 129 28.18 13.34 7.71
C GLU A 129 28.13 12.59 6.36
N VAL A 130 28.84 11.45 6.25
CA VAL A 130 28.79 10.63 5.03
C VAL A 130 27.39 10.08 4.80
N GLY A 131 26.89 10.19 3.57
CA GLY A 131 25.58 9.65 3.19
C GLY A 131 24.40 10.58 3.45
N CYS A 132 24.59 11.74 4.10
CA CYS A 132 23.51 12.67 4.40
C CYS A 132 22.93 13.42 3.19
N GLY A 133 23.37 13.16 1.94
CA GLY A 133 22.76 13.74 0.73
C GLY A 133 23.29 15.11 0.25
N LYS A 134 24.54 15.49 0.62
CA LYS A 134 25.18 16.74 0.16
C LYS A 134 25.19 16.90 -1.36
N THR A 135 25.73 15.91 -2.08
CA THR A 135 25.79 15.93 -3.55
C THR A 135 24.42 16.07 -4.19
N MET A 136 23.40 15.36 -3.67
CA MET A 136 22.05 15.45 -4.24
C MET A 136 21.40 16.82 -3.98
N SER A 137 21.70 17.45 -2.85
CA SER A 137 21.25 18.82 -2.55
C SER A 137 21.92 19.85 -3.48
N LEU A 138 23.22 19.66 -3.80
CA LEU A 138 23.93 20.43 -4.81
C LEU A 138 23.32 20.21 -6.21
N CYS A 139 23.03 18.96 -6.59
CA CYS A 139 22.38 18.66 -7.87
C CYS A 139 20.99 19.30 -7.97
N HIS A 140 20.18 19.27 -6.92
CA HIS A 140 18.88 19.96 -6.92
C HIS A 140 19.05 21.47 -7.15
N THR A 141 20.02 22.10 -6.48
CA THR A 141 20.33 23.53 -6.70
C THR A 141 20.86 23.80 -8.12
N LEU A 142 21.68 22.91 -8.67
CA LEU A 142 22.16 23.02 -10.04
C LEU A 142 21.05 22.88 -11.08
N HIS A 143 20.07 22.02 -10.81
CA HIS A 143 18.88 21.91 -11.63
C HIS A 143 18.13 23.25 -11.66
N PHE A 144 17.94 23.91 -10.51
CA PHE A 144 17.42 25.27 -10.43
C PHE A 144 18.24 26.26 -11.27
N CYS A 145 19.56 26.34 -11.08
CA CYS A 145 20.40 27.27 -11.86
C CYS A 145 20.26 27.03 -13.38
N SER A 146 20.23 25.77 -13.81
CA SER A 146 20.09 25.41 -15.22
C SER A 146 18.70 25.76 -15.79
N THR A 147 17.62 25.62 -15.02
CA THR A 147 16.26 26.01 -15.49
C THR A 147 16.08 27.52 -15.50
N GLN A 148 16.77 28.23 -14.61
CA GLN A 148 16.78 29.69 -14.51
C GLN A 148 17.74 30.40 -15.49
N GLY A 149 18.31 29.66 -16.45
CA GLY A 149 19.15 30.24 -17.49
C GLY A 149 20.50 30.76 -16.96
N TRP A 150 21.08 30.13 -15.95
CA TRP A 150 22.45 30.42 -15.53
C TRP A 150 23.45 29.62 -16.36
N LEU A 151 24.65 30.19 -16.54
CA LEU A 151 25.80 29.43 -17.02
C LEU A 151 26.31 28.55 -15.88
N VAL A 152 26.30 27.23 -16.07
CA VAL A 152 26.65 26.25 -15.03
C VAL A 152 28.02 25.66 -15.31
N LEU A 153 28.97 25.96 -14.42
CA LEU A 153 30.28 25.32 -14.35
C LEU A 153 30.21 24.25 -13.27
N HIS A 154 30.04 22.99 -13.65
CA HIS A 154 29.91 21.88 -12.72
C HIS A 154 31.13 20.95 -12.75
N VAL A 155 31.73 20.72 -11.58
CA VAL A 155 32.75 19.69 -11.31
C VAL A 155 32.12 18.62 -10.41
N PRO A 156 31.65 17.48 -10.96
CA PRO A 156 30.85 16.50 -10.23
C PRO A 156 31.58 15.72 -9.14
N ASP A 157 32.91 15.66 -9.19
CA ASP A 157 33.76 15.15 -8.11
C ASP A 157 35.20 15.64 -8.32
N ALA A 158 35.62 16.62 -7.52
CA ALA A 158 36.96 17.18 -7.59
C ALA A 158 38.06 16.17 -7.22
N HIS A 159 37.74 15.10 -6.48
CA HIS A 159 38.74 14.07 -6.12
C HIS A 159 39.20 13.26 -7.33
N LEU A 160 38.40 13.16 -8.38
CA LEU A 160 38.79 12.49 -9.62
C LEU A 160 39.95 13.21 -10.31
N TRP A 161 40.07 14.53 -10.13
CA TRP A 161 41.17 15.34 -10.66
C TRP A 161 42.45 15.26 -9.82
N VAL A 162 42.48 14.52 -8.71
CA VAL A 162 43.70 14.37 -7.89
C VAL A 162 44.04 12.92 -7.59
N LYS A 163 43.26 11.96 -8.12
CA LYS A 163 43.44 10.53 -7.85
C LYS A 163 43.54 9.63 -9.06
N ASN A 164 42.59 9.76 -9.97
CA ASN A 164 42.37 8.79 -11.04
C ASN A 164 42.74 9.37 -12.41
N CYS A 165 43.74 10.24 -12.44
CA CYS A 165 44.21 10.85 -13.69
C CYS A 165 44.95 9.80 -14.51
N LYS A 166 44.44 9.53 -15.71
CA LYS A 166 45.00 8.47 -16.59
C LYS A 166 46.32 8.88 -17.22
N GLU A 167 46.52 10.17 -17.46
CA GLU A 167 47.68 10.73 -18.12
C GLU A 167 48.03 12.08 -17.48
N LEU A 168 49.32 12.29 -17.23
CA LEU A 168 49.88 13.55 -16.73
C LEU A 168 50.99 13.98 -17.68
N LEU A 169 50.93 15.22 -18.15
CA LEU A 169 51.93 15.78 -19.07
C LEU A 169 52.48 17.09 -18.52
N PRO A 170 53.75 17.44 -18.75
CA PRO A 170 54.24 18.80 -18.48
C PRO A 170 53.43 19.83 -19.27
N SER A 171 53.03 20.92 -18.61
CA SER A 171 52.20 21.94 -19.24
C SER A 171 52.95 22.70 -20.33
N SER A 172 52.28 22.85 -21.47
CA SER A 172 52.83 23.54 -22.65
C SER A 172 53.03 25.04 -22.42
N SER A 173 52.20 25.64 -21.54
CA SER A 173 52.23 27.07 -21.22
C SER A 173 53.12 27.40 -20.02
N ARG A 174 53.26 26.46 -19.06
CA ARG A 174 54.07 26.62 -17.84
C ARG A 174 54.76 25.32 -17.47
N PRO A 175 56.06 25.13 -17.82
CA PRO A 175 56.77 23.87 -17.60
C PRO A 175 56.82 23.36 -16.16
N THR A 176 56.60 24.22 -15.16
CA THR A 176 56.55 23.84 -13.73
C THR A 176 55.25 23.16 -13.32
N ARG A 177 54.28 23.01 -14.23
CA ARG A 177 52.96 22.42 -13.96
C ARG A 177 52.72 21.16 -14.75
N LEU A 178 51.74 20.39 -14.28
CA LEU A 178 51.28 19.16 -14.88
C LEU A 178 49.84 19.33 -15.37
N ASP A 179 49.65 19.09 -16.65
CA ASP A 179 48.38 19.06 -17.36
C ASP A 179 47.71 17.69 -17.23
N GLN A 180 46.38 17.72 -17.20
CA GLN A 180 45.48 16.58 -17.05
C GLN A 180 44.57 16.51 -18.27
N PRO A 181 45.14 16.20 -19.46
CA PRO A 181 44.51 16.46 -20.75
C PRO A 181 43.22 15.66 -20.95
N ILE A 182 43.15 14.42 -20.47
CA ILE A 182 41.98 13.55 -20.61
C ILE A 182 40.81 14.07 -19.76
N GLU A 183 41.07 14.37 -18.49
CA GLU A 183 40.07 14.91 -17.57
C GLU A 183 39.56 16.28 -18.04
N ALA A 184 40.47 17.13 -18.52
CA ALA A 184 40.15 18.43 -19.09
C ALA A 184 39.26 18.32 -20.35
N SER A 185 39.64 17.46 -21.31
CA SER A 185 38.88 17.26 -22.55
C SER A 185 37.48 16.70 -22.28
N GLN A 186 37.37 15.72 -21.38
CA GLN A 186 36.08 15.16 -20.98
C GLN A 186 35.22 16.22 -20.25
N TRP A 187 35.82 17.04 -19.39
CA TRP A 187 35.10 18.12 -18.73
C TRP A 187 34.62 19.18 -19.74
N LEU A 188 35.44 19.58 -20.71
CA LEU A 188 35.05 20.51 -21.79
C LEU A 188 33.87 19.99 -22.61
N LYS A 189 33.87 18.70 -22.95
CA LYS A 189 32.74 18.06 -23.65
C LYS A 189 31.42 18.22 -22.88
N ASN A 190 31.46 17.98 -21.58
CA ASN A 190 30.30 18.13 -20.71
C ASN A 190 29.88 19.59 -20.54
N PHE A 191 30.86 20.47 -20.35
CA PHE A 191 30.64 21.91 -20.26
C PHE A 191 29.94 22.45 -21.53
N LYS A 192 30.34 21.96 -22.72
CA LYS A 192 29.69 22.28 -23.99
C LYS A 192 28.22 21.88 -24.01
N ILE A 193 27.89 20.65 -23.60
CA ILE A 193 26.51 20.14 -23.58
C ILE A 193 25.61 20.99 -22.66
N THR A 194 26.09 21.36 -21.48
CA THR A 194 25.30 22.13 -20.51
C THR A 194 25.09 23.58 -20.96
N ASN A 195 26.12 24.20 -21.56
CA ASN A 195 26.16 25.65 -21.79
C ASN A 195 26.12 26.06 -23.27
N GLU A 196 25.75 25.17 -24.19
CA GLU A 196 25.82 25.38 -25.65
C GLU A 196 25.29 26.75 -26.10
N HIS A 197 24.13 27.15 -25.59
CA HIS A 197 23.45 28.42 -25.87
C HIS A 197 24.22 29.69 -25.46
N PHE A 198 25.20 29.60 -24.55
CA PHE A 198 26.07 30.72 -24.17
C PHE A 198 27.34 30.80 -25.01
N LEU A 199 27.81 29.69 -25.57
CA LEU A 199 29.12 29.58 -26.19
C LEU A 199 29.26 30.39 -27.48
N SER A 200 28.16 30.66 -28.17
CA SER A 200 28.12 31.53 -29.35
C SER A 200 28.07 33.02 -28.99
N LYS A 201 27.59 33.36 -27.78
CA LYS A 201 27.36 34.74 -27.32
C LYS A 201 28.60 35.34 -26.67
N ILE A 202 29.24 34.57 -25.79
CA ILE A 202 30.42 35.03 -25.05
C ILE A 202 31.65 34.95 -25.96
N LYS A 203 32.40 36.04 -26.05
CA LYS A 203 33.57 36.17 -26.93
C LYS A 203 34.87 36.23 -26.13
N THR A 204 35.99 35.87 -26.73
CA THR A 204 37.32 35.98 -26.11
C THR A 204 37.73 37.45 -25.96
N THR A 205 38.22 37.84 -24.78
CA THR A 205 38.72 39.21 -24.51
C THR A 205 40.18 39.42 -24.90
N ARG A 206 40.87 38.35 -25.32
CA ARG A 206 42.27 38.40 -25.76
C ARG A 206 42.62 37.22 -26.65
N ARG A 207 43.77 37.31 -27.31
CA ARG A 207 44.38 36.21 -28.07
C ARG A 207 44.97 35.13 -27.16
N TYR A 208 44.72 33.87 -27.50
CA TYR A 208 45.30 32.69 -26.85
C TYR A 208 46.13 31.88 -27.83
N ILE A 209 47.35 31.52 -27.45
CA ILE A 209 48.27 30.72 -28.27
C ILE A 209 48.38 29.33 -27.65
N TRP A 210 48.01 28.30 -28.42
CA TRP A 210 47.99 26.90 -27.95
C TRP A 210 49.24 26.16 -28.39
N THR A 211 49.68 26.41 -29.62
CA THR A 211 50.94 25.87 -30.18
C THR A 211 51.59 26.92 -31.08
N LYS A 212 52.79 26.62 -31.63
CA LYS A 212 53.46 27.51 -32.61
C LYS A 212 52.61 27.81 -33.86
N ARG A 213 51.58 27.01 -34.15
CA ARG A 213 50.76 27.11 -35.37
C ARG A 213 49.27 27.34 -35.11
N GLU A 214 48.79 27.16 -33.88
CA GLU A 214 47.37 27.22 -33.52
C GLU A 214 47.16 28.30 -32.44
N SER A 215 46.29 29.28 -32.74
CA SER A 215 45.85 30.33 -31.81
C SER A 215 44.34 30.59 -31.96
N THR A 216 43.71 31.03 -30.88
CA THR A 216 42.36 31.60 -30.90
C THR A 216 42.49 33.11 -30.76
N GLU A 217 42.05 33.85 -31.79
CA GLU A 217 42.12 35.31 -31.81
C GLU A 217 41.11 35.94 -30.85
N GLU A 218 41.31 37.23 -30.54
CA GLU A 218 40.38 38.04 -29.76
C GLU A 218 39.05 38.24 -30.50
N GLY A 219 37.95 38.32 -29.76
CA GLY A 219 36.60 38.51 -30.30
C GLY A 219 35.95 37.25 -30.90
N ARG A 220 36.60 36.08 -30.81
CA ARG A 220 36.04 34.80 -31.28
C ARG A 220 35.08 34.20 -30.24
N PRO A 221 34.02 33.48 -30.64
CA PRO A 221 33.11 32.82 -29.69
C PRO A 221 33.83 31.81 -28.80
N LEU A 222 33.46 31.70 -27.52
CA LEU A 222 34.04 30.72 -26.60
C LEU A 222 33.83 29.27 -27.07
N GLY A 223 32.77 29.01 -27.86
CA GLY A 223 32.53 27.70 -28.47
C GLY A 223 33.71 27.19 -29.30
N GLU A 224 34.38 28.06 -30.05
CA GLU A 224 35.54 27.68 -30.86
C GLU A 224 36.74 27.27 -30.00
N MET A 225 36.93 27.96 -28.88
CA MET A 225 37.97 27.63 -27.92
C MET A 225 37.69 26.29 -27.23
N VAL A 226 36.43 26.01 -26.87
CA VAL A 226 36.01 24.72 -26.30
C VAL A 226 36.21 23.59 -27.31
N ASP A 227 35.85 23.81 -28.58
CA ASP A 227 36.04 22.84 -29.67
C ASP A 227 37.51 22.56 -29.96
N HIS A 228 38.38 23.57 -29.83
CA HIS A 228 39.82 23.38 -29.89
C HIS A 228 40.31 22.43 -28.79
N GLY A 229 39.93 22.65 -27.53
CA GLY A 229 40.32 21.75 -26.43
C GLY A 229 39.77 20.33 -26.59
N MET A 230 38.58 20.17 -27.16
CA MET A 230 38.03 18.83 -27.43
C MET A 230 38.75 18.09 -28.56
N SER A 231 39.16 18.81 -29.62
CA SER A 231 39.85 18.23 -30.78
C SER A 231 41.35 18.02 -30.54
N ARG A 232 41.98 18.86 -29.73
CA ARG A 232 43.40 18.82 -29.38
C ARG A 232 43.59 18.51 -27.89
N VAL A 233 43.45 17.22 -27.56
CA VAL A 233 43.46 16.72 -26.17
C VAL A 233 44.65 17.24 -25.34
N LYS A 234 45.85 17.34 -25.92
CA LYS A 234 47.07 17.84 -25.24
C LYS A 234 46.96 19.28 -24.72
N SER A 235 46.20 20.15 -25.38
CA SER A 235 46.03 21.56 -25.00
C SER A 235 44.80 21.78 -24.12
N SER A 236 44.03 20.73 -23.81
CA SER A 236 42.75 20.85 -23.10
C SER A 236 42.86 21.52 -21.73
N SER A 237 43.91 21.21 -20.96
CA SER A 237 44.11 21.77 -19.61
C SER A 237 44.31 23.29 -19.65
N ASP A 238 45.10 23.77 -20.61
CA ASP A 238 45.32 25.18 -20.86
C ASP A 238 44.04 25.87 -21.36
N VAL A 239 43.28 25.21 -22.24
CA VAL A 239 41.95 25.67 -22.72
C VAL A 239 40.96 25.83 -21.57
N VAL A 240 40.90 24.89 -20.63
CA VAL A 240 40.08 25.04 -19.42
C VAL A 240 40.52 26.28 -18.63
N GLY A 241 41.82 26.47 -18.43
CA GLY A 241 42.34 27.66 -17.74
C GLY A 241 41.99 28.98 -18.42
N ALA A 242 42.00 29.01 -19.76
CA ALA A 242 41.56 30.17 -20.55
C ALA A 242 40.04 30.41 -20.43
N LEU A 243 39.25 29.35 -20.56
CA LEU A 243 37.80 29.38 -20.42
C LEU A 243 37.37 29.93 -19.05
N LEU A 244 37.91 29.37 -17.97
CA LEU A 244 37.61 29.82 -16.61
C LEU A 244 37.94 31.30 -16.40
N ARG A 245 39.01 31.80 -17.04
CA ARG A 245 39.37 33.21 -16.98
C ARG A 245 38.35 34.09 -17.70
N GLU A 246 37.96 33.74 -18.93
CA GLU A 246 36.98 34.52 -19.69
C GLU A 246 35.64 34.59 -18.97
N LEU A 247 35.15 33.46 -18.45
CA LEU A 247 33.91 33.40 -17.68
C LEU A 247 33.98 34.28 -16.43
N ARG A 248 35.10 34.24 -15.71
CA ARG A 248 35.32 35.05 -14.51
C ARG A 248 35.38 36.56 -14.79
N LEU A 249 35.94 36.96 -15.94
CA LEU A 249 36.07 38.37 -16.32
C LEU A 249 34.75 38.98 -16.82
N GLN A 250 33.91 38.16 -17.45
CA GLN A 250 32.71 38.64 -18.15
C GLN A 250 31.39 38.37 -17.39
N ALA A 251 31.43 37.56 -16.32
CA ALA A 251 30.26 37.36 -15.46
C ALA A 251 29.79 38.69 -14.85
N GLY A 252 28.48 38.96 -14.92
CA GLY A 252 27.87 40.14 -14.30
C GLY A 252 28.20 41.50 -14.94
N GLY A 253 28.73 41.54 -16.16
CA GLY A 253 29.02 42.79 -16.88
C GLY A 253 27.79 43.65 -17.15
N ALA A 254 27.98 44.95 -17.41
CA ALA A 254 26.92 45.93 -17.71
C ALA A 254 26.46 45.94 -19.19
N THR A 255 26.86 44.94 -19.97
CA THR A 255 26.54 44.80 -21.39
C THR A 255 25.21 44.06 -21.59
N GLU A 256 24.57 44.22 -22.76
CA GLU A 256 23.34 43.47 -23.12
C GLU A 256 23.52 41.93 -23.09
N ASP A 257 24.77 41.45 -23.09
CA ASP A 257 25.14 40.03 -23.05
C ASP A 257 25.47 39.48 -21.63
N ALA A 258 25.07 40.20 -20.56
CA ALA A 258 25.33 39.78 -19.19
C ALA A 258 24.71 38.41 -18.85
N PHE A 259 25.49 37.52 -18.25
CA PHE A 259 25.03 36.21 -17.80
C PHE A 259 25.35 35.97 -16.33
N ARG A 260 24.52 35.13 -15.69
CA ARG A 260 24.77 34.67 -14.31
C ARG A 260 25.61 33.41 -14.31
N LEU A 261 26.60 33.33 -13.43
CA LEU A 261 27.54 32.21 -13.36
C LEU A 261 27.37 31.40 -12.06
N ALA A 262 27.09 30.11 -12.19
CA ALA A 262 27.07 29.16 -11.08
C ALA A 262 28.30 28.26 -11.14
N VAL A 263 29.21 28.41 -10.17
CA VAL A 263 30.41 27.56 -10.03
C VAL A 263 30.13 26.47 -9.01
N ALA A 264 29.84 25.25 -9.46
CA ALA A 264 29.52 24.12 -8.61
C ALA A 264 30.66 23.10 -8.53
N VAL A 265 31.15 22.81 -7.33
CA VAL A 265 32.24 21.83 -7.10
C VAL A 265 31.85 20.86 -5.99
N ASP A 266 31.65 19.59 -6.34
CA ASP A 266 31.43 18.53 -5.37
C ASP A 266 32.79 18.03 -4.81
N GLY A 267 32.94 18.00 -3.49
CA GLY A 267 34.17 17.58 -2.82
C GLY A 267 35.31 18.60 -2.94
N VAL A 268 35.03 19.89 -2.76
CA VAL A 268 35.99 21.00 -2.96
C VAL A 268 37.26 20.89 -2.11
N ASN A 269 37.21 20.17 -0.99
CA ASN A 269 38.37 19.89 -0.16
C ASN A 269 39.47 19.06 -0.87
N ALA A 270 39.20 18.48 -2.05
CA ALA A 270 40.22 17.85 -2.89
C ALA A 270 41.31 18.83 -3.35
N LEU A 271 41.02 20.13 -3.45
CA LEU A 271 41.93 21.13 -4.01
C LEU A 271 43.12 21.44 -3.10
N TRP A 272 43.00 21.18 -1.79
CA TRP A 272 44.05 21.39 -0.79
C TRP A 272 44.50 20.08 -0.11
N GLY A 273 43.85 18.96 -0.45
CA GLY A 273 44.19 17.65 0.07
C GLY A 273 45.41 17.02 -0.61
N LYS A 274 45.93 15.92 -0.04
CA LYS A 274 46.98 15.14 -0.71
C LYS A 274 46.47 14.49 -2.00
N THR A 275 47.31 14.43 -3.03
CA THR A 275 47.04 13.68 -4.28
C THR A 275 47.58 12.25 -4.19
N SER A 276 47.07 11.32 -5.00
CA SER A 276 47.71 10.01 -5.21
C SER A 276 48.59 9.96 -6.45
N LEU A 277 48.79 11.11 -7.11
CA LEU A 277 49.53 11.24 -8.35
C LEU A 277 51.03 11.35 -8.06
N LYS A 278 51.84 10.82 -8.97
CA LYS A 278 53.31 10.84 -8.89
C LYS A 278 53.89 11.42 -10.16
N LYS A 279 54.98 12.18 -10.01
CA LYS A 279 55.80 12.66 -11.14
C LYS A 279 56.57 11.48 -11.76
N GLU A 280 57.22 11.69 -12.90
CA GLU A 280 58.04 10.65 -13.56
C GLU A 280 59.16 10.11 -12.64
N ASP A 281 59.70 10.95 -11.76
CA ASP A 281 60.70 10.60 -10.74
C ASP A 281 60.12 9.88 -9.49
N LYS A 282 58.83 9.54 -9.52
CA LYS A 282 58.04 8.93 -8.42
C LYS A 282 57.81 9.82 -7.19
N SER A 283 58.22 11.08 -7.23
CA SER A 283 57.90 12.06 -6.17
C SER A 283 56.40 12.38 -6.16
N PRO A 284 55.82 12.74 -5.00
CA PRO A 284 54.41 13.10 -4.92
C PRO A 284 54.12 14.41 -5.64
N VAL A 285 52.96 14.48 -6.31
CA VAL A 285 52.48 15.70 -6.96
C VAL A 285 51.71 16.55 -5.96
N SER A 286 52.05 17.82 -5.82
CA SER A 286 51.24 18.77 -5.05
C SER A 286 49.98 19.15 -5.83
N PRO A 287 48.82 19.40 -5.18
CA PRO A 287 47.65 19.94 -5.87
C PRO A 287 47.93 21.23 -6.66
N ASP A 288 48.85 22.06 -6.17
CA ASP A 288 49.23 23.32 -6.85
C ASP A 288 50.06 23.12 -8.13
N ASP A 289 50.68 21.94 -8.27
CA ASP A 289 51.41 21.57 -9.48
C ASP A 289 50.43 21.23 -10.63
N LEU A 290 49.16 20.95 -10.33
CA LEU A 290 48.15 20.52 -11.31
C LEU A 290 47.43 21.72 -11.95
N THR A 291 47.45 21.80 -13.28
CA THR A 291 46.89 22.94 -14.03
C THR A 291 45.39 23.14 -13.81
N LEU A 292 44.59 22.07 -13.75
CA LEU A 292 43.14 22.19 -13.53
C LEU A 292 42.83 22.70 -12.12
N ILE A 293 43.49 22.14 -11.12
CA ILE A 293 43.34 22.51 -9.70
C ILE A 293 43.73 23.98 -9.50
N HIS A 294 44.87 24.38 -10.05
CA HIS A 294 45.35 25.77 -9.97
C HIS A 294 44.33 26.77 -10.54
N ASN A 295 43.73 26.47 -11.70
CA ASN A 295 42.76 27.37 -12.31
C ASN A 295 41.39 27.31 -11.61
N LEU A 296 40.98 26.15 -11.08
CA LEU A 296 39.77 26.03 -10.29
C LEU A 296 39.86 26.80 -8.97
N LYS A 297 41.00 26.73 -8.25
CA LYS A 297 41.25 27.56 -7.05
C LYS A 297 41.06 29.06 -7.32
N LYS A 298 41.45 29.55 -8.50
CA LYS A 298 41.21 30.94 -8.90
C LYS A 298 39.75 31.28 -9.16
N MET A 299 38.96 30.31 -9.61
CA MET A 299 37.53 30.48 -9.83
C MET A 299 36.75 30.55 -8.50
N LEU A 300 37.28 29.92 -7.46
CA LEU A 300 36.70 29.94 -6.10
C LEU A 300 37.04 31.21 -5.31
N ARG A 301 37.81 32.14 -5.88
CA ARG A 301 38.07 33.45 -5.25
C ARG A 301 36.82 34.31 -5.32
N ASN A 302 36.58 35.11 -4.29
CA ASN A 302 35.54 36.14 -4.26
C ASN A 302 36.02 37.44 -4.94
N ASP A 303 36.74 37.34 -6.06
CA ASP A 303 37.33 38.46 -6.80
C ASP A 303 36.56 38.81 -8.10
N TRP A 304 35.37 38.26 -8.27
CA TRP A 304 34.49 38.45 -9.44
C TRP A 304 33.03 38.56 -9.00
N CYS A 305 32.16 39.12 -9.84
CA CYS A 305 30.74 39.38 -9.54
C CYS A 305 29.81 38.68 -10.56
N GLY A 306 28.50 38.82 -10.41
CA GLY A 306 27.54 38.24 -11.37
C GLY A 306 27.24 36.75 -11.18
N GLY A 307 27.57 36.16 -10.03
CA GLY A 307 27.35 34.73 -9.82
C GLY A 307 27.52 34.25 -8.39
N ALA A 308 27.56 32.93 -8.23
CA ALA A 308 27.68 32.25 -6.95
C ALA A 308 28.58 31.01 -7.03
N ILE A 309 29.24 30.69 -5.92
CA ILE A 309 30.12 29.53 -5.77
C ILE A 309 29.42 28.52 -4.85
N LEU A 310 29.03 27.38 -5.38
CA LEU A 310 28.27 26.32 -4.72
C LEU A 310 29.17 25.12 -4.51
N THR A 311 29.53 24.78 -3.27
CA THR A 311 30.50 23.72 -3.02
C THR A 311 30.02 22.76 -1.97
N THR A 312 30.51 21.53 -2.01
CA THR A 312 30.30 20.55 -0.94
C THR A 312 31.65 20.09 -0.39
N LEU A 313 31.65 19.67 0.86
CA LEU A 313 32.75 18.89 1.43
C LEU A 313 32.47 17.40 1.27
N SER A 314 33.50 16.64 0.94
CA SER A 314 33.40 15.18 0.83
C SER A 314 34.52 14.50 1.59
N GLN A 315 34.15 13.53 2.43
CA GLN A 315 35.09 12.57 2.99
C GLN A 315 35.42 11.45 2.00
N THR A 316 34.44 11.12 1.14
CA THR A 316 34.57 10.07 0.13
C THR A 316 35.63 10.50 -0.87
N GLY A 317 36.74 9.75 -0.92
CA GLY A 317 37.86 10.13 -1.75
C GLY A 317 38.88 11.04 -1.06
N SER A 318 38.80 11.35 0.23
CA SER A 318 39.96 11.90 0.95
C SER A 318 40.97 10.79 1.28
N LEU A 319 42.28 11.03 1.16
CA LEU A 319 43.30 9.99 1.38
C LEU A 319 43.67 9.77 2.85
N PHE A 320 43.51 10.77 3.73
CA PHE A 320 44.13 10.75 5.07
C PHE A 320 43.32 11.45 6.17
N LYS A 321 42.00 11.63 6.02
CA LYS A 321 41.15 12.22 7.08
C LYS A 321 40.37 11.12 7.84
N PRO A 322 40.22 11.22 9.17
CA PRO A 322 39.44 10.26 9.95
C PRO A 322 37.96 10.29 9.55
N ARG A 323 37.26 9.15 9.67
CA ARG A 323 35.83 9.01 9.29
C ARG A 323 34.89 9.99 10.02
N SER A 324 35.30 10.49 11.19
CA SER A 324 34.51 11.43 12.00
C SER A 324 34.61 12.89 11.55
N ALA A 325 35.58 13.25 10.70
CA ALA A 325 35.82 14.65 10.32
C ALA A 325 34.88 15.11 9.20
N TYR A 326 33.94 16.01 9.47
CA TYR A 326 32.99 16.52 8.46
C TYR A 326 32.81 18.03 8.47
N LEU A 327 33.41 18.73 9.44
CA LEU A 327 33.32 20.17 9.54
C LEU A 327 34.24 20.84 8.51
N PRO A 328 33.92 22.07 8.06
CA PRO A 328 34.78 22.83 7.15
C PRO A 328 36.21 22.99 7.64
N THR A 329 36.41 23.32 8.91
CA THR A 329 37.73 23.47 9.54
C THR A 329 38.55 22.18 9.48
N GLU A 330 37.90 21.03 9.58
CA GLU A 330 38.59 19.73 9.58
C GLU A 330 38.93 19.25 8.17
N LEU A 331 37.99 19.38 7.23
CA LEU A 331 38.13 18.80 5.89
C LEU A 331 38.91 19.69 4.91
N LEU A 332 38.77 21.01 5.00
CA LEU A 332 39.55 21.94 4.17
C LEU A 332 41.01 22.05 4.63
N GLY A 333 41.26 21.80 5.93
CA GLY A 333 42.53 22.16 6.55
C GLY A 333 42.70 23.67 6.67
N GLU A 334 43.81 24.10 7.26
CA GLU A 334 44.11 25.53 7.50
C GLU A 334 44.13 26.33 6.19
N GLU A 335 44.98 25.91 5.23
CA GLU A 335 45.10 26.59 3.93
C GLU A 335 43.77 26.64 3.17
N GLY A 336 43.03 25.53 3.12
CA GLY A 336 41.76 25.48 2.40
C GLY A 336 40.67 26.33 3.05
N PHE A 337 40.66 26.39 4.38
CA PHE A 337 39.73 27.20 5.15
C PHE A 337 39.99 28.69 4.90
N ASP A 338 41.24 29.13 5.03
CA ASP A 338 41.65 30.53 4.82
C ASP A 338 41.36 31.01 3.39
N ASN A 339 41.52 30.14 2.39
CA ASN A 339 41.21 30.49 1.00
C ASN A 339 39.70 30.60 0.71
N MET A 340 38.88 29.86 1.45
CA MET A 340 37.42 29.84 1.26
C MET A 340 36.70 30.85 2.15
N ASP A 341 37.32 31.30 3.24
CA ASP A 341 36.78 32.32 4.12
C ASP A 341 36.72 33.71 3.41
N PRO A 342 35.64 34.50 3.59
CA PRO A 342 34.35 34.13 4.21
C PRO A 342 33.48 33.27 3.29
N PHE A 343 32.71 32.36 3.88
CA PHE A 343 31.69 31.56 3.20
C PHE A 343 30.43 31.37 4.06
N VAL A 344 29.31 31.03 3.41
CA VAL A 344 28.05 30.68 4.07
C VAL A 344 28.03 29.15 4.29
N PRO A 345 28.08 28.67 5.54
CA PRO A 345 28.00 27.25 5.85
C PRO A 345 26.54 26.76 5.75
N ILE A 346 26.29 25.70 4.99
CA ILE A 346 24.96 25.06 4.88
C ILE A 346 25.04 23.64 5.44
N PRO A 347 24.51 23.38 6.65
CA PRO A 347 24.54 22.06 7.24
C PRO A 347 23.54 21.12 6.54
N VAL A 348 24.00 19.93 6.18
CA VAL A 348 23.16 18.87 5.60
C VAL A 348 22.99 17.75 6.62
N SER A 349 21.80 17.68 7.23
CA SER A 349 21.45 16.67 8.21
C SER A 349 21.14 15.31 7.57
N ASN A 350 21.16 14.26 8.40
CA ASN A 350 20.57 12.97 8.06
C ASN A 350 19.07 13.13 7.77
N TYR A 351 18.48 12.09 7.15
CA TYR A 351 17.06 12.13 6.80
C TYR A 351 16.19 12.28 8.04
N SER A 352 15.22 13.20 7.97
CA SER A 352 14.11 13.26 8.92
C SER A 352 13.19 12.04 8.78
N ASP A 353 12.33 11.79 9.76
CA ASP A 353 11.37 10.68 9.70
C ASP A 353 10.48 10.76 8.44
N LYS A 354 10.04 11.98 8.08
CA LYS A 354 9.26 12.23 6.85
C LYS A 354 10.05 11.89 5.58
N GLU A 355 11.32 12.28 5.50
CA GLU A 355 12.19 11.97 4.36
C GLU A 355 12.45 10.46 4.28
N PHE A 356 12.68 9.80 5.42
CA PHE A 356 12.89 8.35 5.48
C PHE A 356 11.63 7.57 5.06
N GLU A 357 10.46 7.94 5.58
CA GLU A 357 9.17 7.36 5.20
C GLU A 357 8.91 7.54 3.70
N SER A 358 9.20 8.72 3.15
CA SER A 358 9.06 8.97 1.71
C SER A 358 10.00 8.11 0.87
N CYS A 359 11.23 7.84 1.33
CA CYS A 359 12.13 6.86 0.70
C CYS A 359 11.56 5.43 0.75
N TYR A 360 11.03 5.03 1.90
CA TYR A 360 10.44 3.71 2.09
C TYR A 360 9.24 3.51 1.15
N LEU A 361 8.31 4.46 1.13
CA LEU A 361 7.15 4.48 0.24
C LEU A 361 7.55 4.50 -1.23
N TYR A 362 8.57 5.29 -1.61
CA TYR A 362 9.10 5.29 -2.97
C TYR A 362 9.64 3.91 -3.37
N TYR A 363 10.37 3.22 -2.49
CA TYR A 363 10.87 1.88 -2.81
C TYR A 363 9.80 0.79 -2.80
N MET A 364 8.74 0.93 -1.99
CA MET A 364 7.58 0.05 -2.05
C MET A 364 6.81 0.24 -3.37
N ASP A 365 6.54 1.49 -3.78
CA ASP A 365 5.90 1.84 -5.06
C ASP A 365 6.67 1.25 -6.26
N ARG A 366 8.01 1.27 -6.18
CA ARG A 366 8.90 0.70 -7.19
C ARG A 366 9.13 -0.80 -7.05
N ASN A 367 8.43 -1.48 -6.14
CA ASN A 367 8.59 -2.92 -5.88
C ASN A 367 10.04 -3.32 -5.57
N TRP A 368 10.84 -2.40 -5.02
CA TRP A 368 12.24 -2.62 -4.67
C TRP A 368 12.41 -3.13 -3.24
N LEU A 369 11.61 -2.59 -2.33
CA LEU A 369 11.42 -3.18 -1.01
C LEU A 369 10.17 -4.06 -1.08
N GLN A 370 10.42 -5.35 -1.16
CA GLN A 370 9.40 -6.38 -1.04
C GLN A 370 9.71 -7.21 0.21
N HIS A 371 8.68 -7.75 0.85
CA HIS A 371 8.89 -8.75 1.90
C HIS A 371 9.63 -9.95 1.28
N PRO A 372 10.61 -10.58 1.97
CA PRO A 372 11.34 -11.75 1.47
C PRO A 372 10.48 -12.96 1.09
N HIS A 373 9.19 -12.91 1.43
CA HIS A 373 8.19 -13.96 1.18
C HIS A 373 7.13 -13.54 0.15
N ILE A 374 7.35 -12.42 -0.55
CA ILE A 374 6.60 -12.00 -1.74
C ILE A 374 7.43 -12.44 -2.95
N ALA A 375 7.52 -13.75 -3.17
CA ALA A 375 7.74 -14.26 -4.52
C ALA A 375 6.35 -14.59 -5.06
N SER A 376 5.98 -14.01 -6.21
CA SER A 376 4.78 -14.37 -6.97
C SER A 376 4.96 -15.75 -7.61
N ASP A 377 5.23 -16.75 -6.79
CA ASP A 377 5.29 -18.12 -7.24
C ASP A 377 3.83 -18.60 -7.35
N GLY A 378 3.49 -19.20 -8.49
CA GLY A 378 2.15 -19.76 -8.70
C GLY A 378 1.80 -20.82 -7.65
N CYS A 379 0.53 -21.23 -7.61
CA CYS A 379 0.04 -22.29 -6.74
C CYS A 379 0.97 -23.52 -6.71
N GLN A 380 1.54 -23.83 -5.54
CA GLN A 380 2.16 -25.13 -5.28
C GLN A 380 1.07 -26.19 -5.12
N ALA A 381 0.61 -26.68 -6.27
CA ALA A 381 -0.51 -27.61 -6.34
C ALA A 381 -0.19 -28.95 -5.66
N ARG A 382 -1.13 -29.42 -4.83
CA ARG A 382 -1.14 -30.76 -4.23
C ARG A 382 -2.47 -31.45 -4.53
N THR A 383 -2.41 -32.73 -4.88
CA THR A 383 -3.59 -33.57 -5.08
C THR A 383 -3.75 -34.52 -3.90
N PHE A 384 -5.00 -34.71 -3.46
CA PHE A 384 -5.36 -35.63 -2.38
C PHE A 384 -6.46 -36.61 -2.82
N GLY A 385 -6.51 -36.92 -4.12
CA GLY A 385 -7.49 -37.84 -4.71
C GLY A 385 -8.90 -37.27 -4.88
N GLN A 386 -9.08 -35.95 -4.74
CA GLN A 386 -10.34 -35.24 -5.00
C GLN A 386 -10.40 -34.72 -6.44
N SER A 387 -11.50 -34.06 -6.79
CA SER A 387 -11.79 -33.57 -8.15
C SER A 387 -10.86 -32.46 -8.64
N SER A 388 -10.08 -31.81 -7.75
CA SER A 388 -9.08 -30.79 -8.08
C SER A 388 -7.92 -30.75 -7.06
N THR A 389 -7.13 -29.68 -7.08
CA THR A 389 -5.92 -29.47 -6.26
C THR A 389 -6.13 -28.42 -5.16
N VAL A 390 -5.34 -28.50 -4.10
CA VAL A 390 -5.13 -27.39 -3.15
C VAL A 390 -3.81 -26.68 -3.45
N CYS A 391 -3.66 -25.45 -2.98
CA CYS A 391 -2.38 -24.74 -3.01
C CYS A 391 -1.74 -24.78 -1.63
N GLU A 392 -0.57 -25.39 -1.53
CA GLU A 392 0.21 -25.50 -0.30
C GLU A 392 1.01 -24.23 -0.05
N CYS A 393 0.90 -23.71 1.18
CA CYS A 393 1.59 -22.52 1.63
C CYS A 393 2.34 -22.78 2.94
N ASN A 394 3.47 -22.10 3.12
CA ASN A 394 4.31 -22.14 4.31
C ASN A 394 4.87 -20.74 4.62
N ALA A 395 5.77 -20.62 5.60
CA ALA A 395 6.37 -19.34 5.99
C ALA A 395 7.04 -18.58 4.84
N THR A 396 7.61 -19.30 3.87
CA THR A 396 8.46 -18.72 2.80
C THR A 396 7.77 -18.60 1.45
N HIS A 397 6.70 -19.36 1.22
CA HIS A 397 6.03 -19.45 -0.06
C HIS A 397 4.51 -19.56 0.13
N CYS A 398 3.76 -18.74 -0.61
CA CYS A 398 2.33 -18.91 -0.81
C CYS A 398 1.90 -18.19 -2.08
N ASP A 399 0.95 -18.76 -2.84
CA ASP A 399 0.40 -18.10 -4.02
C ASP A 399 -0.45 -16.89 -3.61
N SER A 400 -0.47 -15.86 -4.44
CA SER A 400 -1.15 -14.60 -4.15
C SER A 400 -1.79 -14.03 -5.43
N VAL A 401 -2.94 -13.35 -5.27
CA VAL A 401 -3.59 -12.63 -6.39
C VAL A 401 -2.77 -11.40 -6.79
N GLY A 402 -2.05 -10.83 -5.82
CA GLY A 402 -1.30 -9.58 -5.96
C GLY A 402 -2.21 -8.35 -6.06
N LEU A 403 -1.58 -7.20 -6.30
CA LEU A 403 -2.29 -5.93 -6.48
C LEU A 403 -3.01 -5.91 -7.84
N VAL A 404 -4.35 -5.81 -7.81
CA VAL A 404 -5.18 -5.71 -9.02
C VAL A 404 -5.29 -4.24 -9.42
N ARG A 405 -4.55 -3.85 -10.47
CA ARG A 405 -4.67 -2.53 -11.10
C ARG A 405 -5.67 -2.59 -12.26
N LEU A 406 -6.53 -1.58 -12.36
CA LEU A 406 -7.47 -1.45 -13.48
C LEU A 406 -6.71 -1.36 -14.81
N PRO A 407 -7.21 -2.02 -15.88
CA PRO A 407 -6.63 -1.90 -17.20
C PRO A 407 -6.95 -0.52 -17.81
N ALA A 408 -6.13 -0.09 -18.78
CA ALA A 408 -6.44 1.10 -19.58
C ALA A 408 -7.74 0.89 -20.38
N VAL A 409 -8.52 1.96 -20.56
CA VAL A 409 -9.77 1.95 -21.34
C VAL A 409 -9.56 1.29 -22.71
N GLY A 410 -10.47 0.40 -23.09
CA GLY A 410 -10.35 -0.46 -24.28
C GLY A 410 -9.71 -1.83 -24.01
N ASN A 411 -9.28 -2.11 -22.78
CA ASN A 411 -8.88 -3.43 -22.33
C ASN A 411 -9.71 -3.86 -21.12
N PHE A 412 -9.78 -5.17 -20.89
CA PHE A 412 -10.38 -5.77 -19.71
C PHE A 412 -9.47 -6.87 -19.15
N LEU A 413 -9.61 -7.14 -17.86
CA LEU A 413 -8.93 -8.24 -17.19
C LEU A 413 -9.90 -9.40 -16.99
N THR A 414 -9.41 -10.62 -17.15
CA THR A 414 -10.09 -11.85 -16.74
C THR A 414 -9.29 -12.51 -15.63
N PHE A 415 -9.99 -13.12 -14.67
CA PHE A 415 -9.42 -13.96 -13.64
C PHE A 415 -10.16 -15.28 -13.66
N LEU A 416 -9.44 -16.38 -13.85
CA LEU A 416 -10.00 -17.72 -14.02
C LEU A 416 -9.56 -18.66 -12.90
N SER A 417 -10.52 -19.33 -12.28
CA SER A 417 -10.26 -20.55 -11.52
C SER A 417 -11.05 -21.71 -12.12
N SER A 418 -10.45 -22.90 -12.16
CA SER A 418 -11.09 -24.07 -12.78
C SER A 418 -10.76 -25.37 -12.04
N GLN A 419 -11.60 -26.38 -12.23
CA GLN A 419 -11.34 -27.74 -11.76
C GLN A 419 -9.98 -28.26 -12.26
N ALA A 420 -9.62 -27.91 -13.49
CA ALA A 420 -8.35 -28.30 -14.13
C ALA A 420 -7.09 -27.75 -13.44
N GLY A 421 -7.24 -26.76 -12.53
CA GLY A 421 -6.15 -26.28 -11.69
C GLY A 421 -5.82 -24.79 -11.83
N SER A 422 -6.54 -24.03 -12.66
CA SER A 422 -6.37 -22.57 -12.69
C SER A 422 -6.81 -21.98 -11.34
N ARG A 423 -6.06 -20.99 -10.83
CA ARG A 423 -6.27 -20.36 -9.53
C ARG A 423 -6.10 -18.84 -9.68
N LEU A 424 -7.21 -18.14 -9.92
CA LEU A 424 -7.25 -16.71 -10.28
C LEU A 424 -6.22 -16.33 -11.35
N GLN A 425 -6.06 -17.20 -12.35
CA GLN A 425 -5.17 -16.97 -13.46
C GLN A 425 -5.60 -15.71 -14.19
N LYS A 426 -4.73 -14.70 -14.17
CA LYS A 426 -4.99 -13.38 -14.72
C LYS A 426 -4.62 -13.32 -16.20
N GLU A 427 -5.54 -12.86 -17.03
CA GLU A 427 -5.27 -12.51 -18.43
C GLU A 427 -5.81 -11.11 -18.75
N GLN A 428 -5.27 -10.49 -19.79
CA GLN A 428 -5.71 -9.18 -20.27
C GLN A 428 -6.08 -9.30 -21.75
N SER A 429 -7.28 -8.82 -22.08
CA SER A 429 -7.86 -8.90 -23.42
C SER A 429 -8.38 -7.53 -23.88
N GLN A 430 -8.55 -7.38 -25.19
CA GLN A 430 -9.04 -6.13 -25.80
C GLN A 430 -10.55 -6.13 -25.97
N VAL A 431 -11.16 -4.98 -25.69
CA VAL A 431 -12.55 -4.70 -26.02
C VAL A 431 -12.69 -4.57 -27.54
N GLN A 432 -13.70 -5.22 -28.09
CA GLN A 432 -14.06 -5.17 -29.50
C GLN A 432 -15.14 -4.11 -29.77
N ARG A 433 -15.02 -3.39 -30.89
CA ARG A 433 -16.05 -2.42 -31.33
C ARG A 433 -17.27 -3.10 -31.94
N ASN A 434 -17.05 -4.22 -32.62
CA ASN A 434 -18.09 -5.01 -33.26
C ASN A 434 -18.27 -6.32 -32.49
N SER A 435 -19.48 -6.86 -32.53
CA SER A 435 -19.78 -8.19 -32.00
C SER A 435 -18.89 -9.25 -32.65
N SER A 436 -18.47 -10.25 -31.87
CA SER A 436 -17.73 -11.40 -32.38
C SER A 436 -18.61 -12.39 -33.13
N GLY A 437 -19.94 -12.16 -33.18
CA GLY A 437 -20.90 -13.09 -33.76
C GLY A 437 -21.19 -14.30 -32.88
N THR A 438 -20.78 -14.27 -31.61
CA THR A 438 -21.04 -15.34 -30.64
C THR A 438 -22.54 -15.43 -30.34
N ALA A 439 -23.09 -16.65 -30.30
CA ALA A 439 -24.53 -16.86 -30.13
C ALA A 439 -25.06 -16.36 -28.76
N LEU A 440 -24.26 -16.54 -27.70
CA LEU A 440 -24.60 -16.10 -26.36
C LEU A 440 -24.07 -14.70 -26.07
N ARG A 441 -24.96 -13.76 -25.80
CA ARG A 441 -24.65 -12.40 -25.39
C ARG A 441 -25.18 -12.12 -23.99
N ILE A 442 -24.30 -11.65 -23.12
CA ILE A 442 -24.62 -11.11 -21.81
C ILE A 442 -24.58 -9.59 -21.93
N THR A 443 -25.64 -8.90 -21.54
CA THR A 443 -25.76 -7.44 -21.63
C THR A 443 -25.80 -6.85 -20.23
N LEU A 444 -24.88 -5.94 -19.93
CA LEU A 444 -24.91 -5.17 -18.70
C LEU A 444 -26.04 -4.12 -18.79
N VAL A 445 -26.84 -3.99 -17.74
CA VAL A 445 -27.93 -3.01 -17.64
C VAL A 445 -27.70 -2.10 -16.42
N PRO A 446 -26.77 -1.11 -16.51
CA PRO A 446 -26.34 -0.30 -15.36
C PRO A 446 -27.44 0.55 -14.73
N MET A 447 -28.51 0.81 -15.47
CA MET A 447 -29.66 1.61 -15.00
C MET A 447 -30.59 0.81 -14.08
N GLN A 448 -30.57 -0.53 -14.15
CA GLN A 448 -31.27 -1.39 -13.21
C GLN A 448 -30.38 -1.61 -12.00
N LYS A 449 -30.62 -0.85 -10.92
CA LYS A 449 -29.80 -0.85 -9.71
C LYS A 449 -30.47 -1.62 -8.59
N TYR A 450 -29.66 -2.31 -7.79
CA TYR A 450 -30.11 -3.12 -6.67
C TYR A 450 -29.32 -2.74 -5.40
N GLN A 451 -29.04 -3.71 -4.52
CA GLN A 451 -28.34 -3.50 -3.25
C GLN A 451 -26.86 -3.12 -3.44
N HIS A 452 -26.32 -2.48 -2.40
CA HIS A 452 -24.88 -2.27 -2.26
C HIS A 452 -24.25 -3.41 -1.47
N VAL A 453 -23.06 -3.83 -1.89
CA VAL A 453 -22.26 -4.82 -1.20
C VAL A 453 -21.67 -4.20 0.08
N LYS A 454 -21.89 -4.84 1.21
CA LYS A 454 -21.20 -4.58 2.47
C LYS A 454 -19.85 -5.28 2.52
N GLY A 455 -19.78 -6.55 2.11
CA GLY A 455 -18.52 -7.26 2.12
C GLY A 455 -18.60 -8.77 2.20
N PHE A 456 -17.43 -9.38 2.30
CA PHE A 456 -17.21 -10.81 2.35
C PHE A 456 -16.19 -11.16 3.43
N GLY A 457 -16.34 -12.33 4.04
CA GLY A 457 -15.60 -12.63 5.25
C GLY A 457 -15.63 -14.09 5.70
N GLY A 458 -15.17 -14.29 6.93
CA GLY A 458 -15.29 -15.55 7.67
C GLY A 458 -15.40 -15.32 9.18
N ALA A 459 -15.50 -16.38 9.96
CA ALA A 459 -15.59 -16.34 11.41
C ALA A 459 -14.25 -16.63 12.11
N MET A 460 -13.91 -15.77 13.06
CA MET A 460 -12.79 -15.96 13.99
C MET A 460 -13.28 -16.75 15.21
N THR A 461 -13.54 -18.04 15.01
CA THR A 461 -13.89 -18.99 16.08
C THR A 461 -12.67 -19.35 16.93
N ASP A 462 -12.90 -19.98 18.09
CA ASP A 462 -11.81 -20.49 18.92
C ASP A 462 -10.97 -21.51 18.13
N ALA A 463 -11.62 -22.41 17.37
CA ALA A 463 -10.96 -23.37 16.51
C ALA A 463 -10.09 -22.72 15.42
N ALA A 464 -10.61 -21.69 14.74
CA ALA A 464 -9.84 -20.96 13.74
C ALA A 464 -8.62 -20.29 14.37
N ALA A 465 -8.80 -19.62 15.51
CA ALA A 465 -7.72 -18.95 16.21
C ALA A 465 -6.65 -19.95 16.69
N MET A 466 -7.05 -21.09 17.25
CA MET A 466 -6.13 -22.16 17.67
C MET A 466 -5.33 -22.73 16.49
N ASN A 467 -5.98 -22.99 15.34
CA ASN A 467 -5.30 -23.53 14.17
C ASN A 467 -4.29 -22.53 13.59
N ILE A 468 -4.67 -21.25 13.49
CA ILE A 468 -3.74 -20.20 13.04
C ILE A 468 -2.54 -20.15 13.99
N LEU A 469 -2.77 -20.02 15.30
CA LEU A 469 -1.69 -19.92 16.30
C LEU A 469 -0.85 -21.18 16.46
N SER A 470 -1.28 -22.32 15.90
CA SER A 470 -0.52 -23.56 15.91
C SER A 470 0.67 -23.56 14.94
N LEU A 471 0.65 -22.65 13.94
CA LEU A 471 1.68 -22.46 12.93
C LEU A 471 2.84 -21.59 13.45
N SER A 472 3.98 -21.59 12.76
CA SER A 472 5.06 -20.64 13.04
C SER A 472 4.65 -19.20 12.71
N ASP A 473 5.28 -18.21 13.33
CA ASP A 473 4.95 -16.78 13.13
C ASP A 473 4.95 -16.36 11.64
N GLY A 474 5.90 -16.89 10.85
CA GLY A 474 5.99 -16.62 9.42
C GLY A 474 4.83 -17.23 8.64
N THR A 475 4.45 -18.47 8.95
CA THR A 475 3.32 -19.16 8.30
C THR A 475 1.98 -18.55 8.73
N GLN A 476 1.86 -18.11 9.99
CA GLN A 476 0.71 -17.34 10.48
C GLN A 476 0.53 -16.03 9.71
N ASP A 477 1.60 -15.26 9.54
CA ASP A 477 1.57 -14.00 8.79
C ASP A 477 1.15 -14.23 7.34
N GLN A 478 1.68 -15.28 6.70
CA GLN A 478 1.27 -15.68 5.36
C GLN A 478 -0.23 -16.00 5.30
N LEU A 479 -0.75 -16.83 6.20
CA LEU A 479 -2.17 -17.18 6.23
C LEU A 479 -3.06 -15.94 6.38
N LEU A 480 -2.76 -15.06 7.34
CA LEU A 480 -3.55 -13.85 7.56
C LEU A 480 -3.48 -12.90 6.35
N ARG A 481 -2.32 -12.78 5.69
CA ARG A 481 -2.19 -11.99 4.46
C ARG A 481 -3.08 -12.52 3.33
N GLN A 482 -3.18 -13.84 3.18
CA GLN A 482 -4.03 -14.43 2.15
C GLN A 482 -5.48 -13.97 2.27
N TYR A 483 -6.00 -13.83 3.49
CA TYR A 483 -7.35 -13.28 3.70
C TYR A 483 -7.42 -11.77 3.64
N PHE A 484 -6.57 -11.06 4.37
CA PHE A 484 -6.84 -9.65 4.72
C PHE A 484 -6.00 -8.62 3.97
N SER A 485 -4.85 -9.00 3.38
CA SER A 485 -3.96 -8.02 2.76
C SER A 485 -4.37 -7.65 1.32
N PRO A 486 -3.90 -6.50 0.80
CA PRO A 486 -4.10 -6.09 -0.59
C PRO A 486 -3.51 -7.05 -1.63
N GLU A 487 -2.59 -7.93 -1.23
CA GLU A 487 -2.06 -8.99 -2.09
C GLU A 487 -2.90 -10.28 -2.01
N GLY A 488 -3.61 -10.49 -0.90
CA GLY A 488 -4.58 -11.56 -0.72
C GLY A 488 -5.93 -11.24 -1.35
N ILE A 489 -7.00 -11.75 -0.72
CA ILE A 489 -8.38 -11.66 -1.22
C ILE A 489 -9.20 -10.54 -0.57
N GLU A 490 -8.58 -9.74 0.31
CA GLU A 490 -9.15 -8.53 0.91
C GLU A 490 -10.51 -8.74 1.61
N TYR A 491 -10.64 -9.81 2.40
CA TYR A 491 -11.74 -9.96 3.34
C TYR A 491 -11.90 -8.71 4.20
N ASN A 492 -13.13 -8.21 4.29
CA ASN A 492 -13.46 -7.01 5.03
C ASN A 492 -14.53 -7.25 6.11
N VAL A 493 -15.06 -8.46 6.24
CA VAL A 493 -16.02 -8.84 7.28
C VAL A 493 -15.43 -9.95 8.15
N ILE A 494 -15.61 -9.86 9.47
CA ILE A 494 -15.28 -10.97 10.38
C ILE A 494 -16.42 -11.18 11.38
N ARG A 495 -16.93 -12.41 11.44
CA ARG A 495 -17.86 -12.86 12.49
C ARG A 495 -17.08 -13.27 13.73
N VAL A 496 -17.50 -12.80 14.90
CA VAL A 496 -16.85 -13.12 16.18
C VAL A 496 -17.88 -13.78 17.10
N PRO A 497 -17.67 -15.06 17.48
CA PRO A 497 -18.49 -15.68 18.50
C PRO A 497 -18.39 -14.95 19.83
N MET A 498 -19.53 -14.67 20.46
CA MET A 498 -19.59 -14.20 21.85
C MET A 498 -19.50 -15.41 22.78
N ALA A 499 -18.31 -15.63 23.33
CA ALA A 499 -17.91 -16.82 24.09
C ALA A 499 -17.85 -18.09 23.24
N SER A 500 -18.18 -19.27 23.80
CA SER A 500 -17.94 -20.55 23.15
C SER A 500 -19.04 -20.95 22.16
N CYS A 501 -18.64 -21.60 21.07
CA CYS A 501 -19.51 -22.31 20.13
C CYS A 501 -19.16 -23.81 20.04
N ASP A 502 -19.74 -24.54 19.09
CA ASP A 502 -19.34 -25.92 18.80
C ASP A 502 -17.87 -26.02 18.35
N PHE A 503 -17.39 -25.03 17.60
CA PHE A 503 -15.97 -24.81 17.24
C PHE A 503 -15.15 -24.18 18.37
N SER A 504 -15.40 -24.61 19.61
CA SER A 504 -14.56 -24.40 20.79
C SER A 504 -14.13 -25.76 21.35
N THR A 505 -13.14 -25.78 22.25
CA THR A 505 -12.68 -27.02 22.92
C THR A 505 -13.38 -27.28 24.26
N ARG A 506 -14.11 -26.29 24.79
CA ARG A 506 -14.88 -26.38 26.03
C ARG A 506 -16.09 -25.45 26.01
N LEU A 507 -17.04 -25.72 26.89
CA LEU A 507 -18.21 -24.87 27.15
C LEU A 507 -17.84 -23.72 28.11
N TYR A 508 -18.11 -22.47 27.73
CA TYR A 508 -17.96 -21.32 28.61
C TYR A 508 -18.82 -20.12 28.17
N THR A 509 -19.13 -19.23 29.12
CA THR A 509 -19.63 -17.88 28.82
C THR A 509 -18.73 -16.83 29.48
N TYR A 510 -19.06 -15.55 29.32
CA TYR A 510 -18.37 -14.47 30.02
C TYR A 510 -18.89 -14.25 31.45
N ALA A 511 -20.04 -14.83 31.82
CA ALA A 511 -20.71 -14.60 33.10
C ALA A 511 -21.28 -15.89 33.71
N ASP A 512 -20.44 -16.90 33.91
CA ASP A 512 -20.86 -18.23 34.41
C ASP A 512 -21.22 -18.25 35.91
N SER A 513 -20.93 -17.18 36.66
CA SER A 513 -21.27 -17.07 38.08
C SER A 513 -22.80 -17.05 38.27
N PRO A 514 -23.40 -18.02 39.00
CA PRO A 514 -24.84 -18.10 39.14
C PRO A 514 -25.47 -16.84 39.77
N ASN A 515 -26.62 -16.42 39.24
CA ASN A 515 -27.41 -15.29 39.74
C ASN A 515 -26.69 -13.92 39.70
N ASP A 516 -25.64 -13.76 38.92
CA ASP A 516 -24.96 -12.46 38.71
C ASP A 516 -25.74 -11.56 37.74
N TYR A 517 -26.93 -11.11 38.18
CA TYR A 517 -27.80 -10.23 37.37
C TYR A 517 -27.17 -8.87 37.05
N SER A 518 -26.20 -8.44 37.86
CA SER A 518 -25.43 -7.20 37.70
C SER A 518 -24.20 -7.34 36.80
N LEU A 519 -23.85 -8.57 36.37
CA LEU A 519 -22.68 -8.88 35.56
C LEU A 519 -21.35 -8.39 36.17
N LEU A 520 -21.22 -8.46 37.50
CA LEU A 520 -20.01 -8.04 38.21
C LEU A 520 -18.82 -8.96 37.92
N ASN A 521 -19.10 -10.24 37.68
CA ASN A 521 -18.11 -11.26 37.34
C ASN A 521 -17.99 -11.47 35.82
N PHE A 522 -18.48 -10.53 35.01
CA PHE A 522 -18.29 -10.59 33.56
C PHE A 522 -16.81 -10.42 33.22
N SER A 523 -16.24 -11.40 32.52
CA SER A 523 -14.86 -11.35 32.03
C SER A 523 -14.75 -12.06 30.69
N LEU A 524 -14.01 -11.46 29.75
CA LEU A 524 -13.49 -12.18 28.59
C LEU A 524 -12.61 -13.35 29.05
N ARG A 525 -12.54 -14.41 28.26
CA ARG A 525 -11.76 -15.61 28.59
C ARG A 525 -10.42 -15.60 27.85
N GLU A 526 -9.56 -16.55 28.21
CA GLU A 526 -8.24 -16.75 27.58
C GLU A 526 -8.36 -16.86 26.06
N GLU A 527 -9.43 -17.51 25.58
CA GLU A 527 -9.73 -17.65 24.16
C GLU A 527 -9.92 -16.31 23.43
N ASP A 528 -10.49 -15.30 24.10
CA ASP A 528 -10.61 -13.96 23.53
C ASP A 528 -9.29 -13.20 23.66
N VAL A 529 -8.73 -13.13 24.87
CA VAL A 529 -7.62 -12.23 25.22
C VAL A 529 -6.31 -12.67 24.57
N HIS A 530 -6.06 -13.98 24.48
CA HIS A 530 -4.80 -14.53 23.97
C HIS A 530 -4.89 -15.05 22.54
N MET A 531 -6.09 -15.27 22.00
CA MET A 531 -6.24 -15.80 20.65
C MET A 531 -7.01 -14.88 19.70
N LYS A 532 -8.33 -14.71 19.91
CA LYS A 532 -9.19 -13.98 18.95
C LYS A 532 -8.79 -12.52 18.83
N ILE A 533 -8.63 -11.80 19.94
CA ILE A 533 -8.33 -10.36 19.94
C ILE A 533 -6.98 -10.06 19.26
N PRO A 534 -5.86 -10.72 19.60
CA PRO A 534 -4.59 -10.50 18.91
C PRO A 534 -4.66 -10.79 17.41
N LEU A 535 -5.36 -11.84 16.97
CA LEU A 535 -5.50 -12.15 15.55
C LEU A 535 -6.39 -11.13 14.83
N LEU A 536 -7.46 -10.64 15.45
CA LEU A 536 -8.31 -9.58 14.90
C LEU A 536 -7.52 -8.27 14.73
N GLN A 537 -6.67 -7.91 15.69
CA GLN A 537 -5.80 -6.72 15.58
C GLN A 537 -4.77 -6.88 14.47
N ARG A 538 -4.18 -8.08 14.30
CA ARG A 538 -3.29 -8.38 13.16
C ARG A 538 -4.02 -8.29 11.82
N ALA A 539 -5.24 -8.84 11.73
CA ALA A 539 -6.06 -8.73 10.53
C ALA A 539 -6.38 -7.26 10.19
N GLN A 540 -6.74 -6.45 11.18
CA GLN A 540 -6.96 -5.00 11.00
C GLN A 540 -5.69 -4.28 10.51
N ALA A 541 -4.52 -4.64 11.02
CA ALA A 541 -3.25 -4.02 10.62
C ALA A 541 -2.81 -4.42 9.20
N LEU A 542 -3.21 -5.60 8.72
CA LEU A 542 -2.91 -6.07 7.36
C LEU A 542 -3.89 -5.53 6.30
N SER A 543 -5.09 -5.14 6.71
CA SER A 543 -6.11 -4.66 5.78
C SER A 543 -5.89 -3.20 5.40
N SER A 544 -6.05 -2.88 4.12
CA SER A 544 -6.06 -1.51 3.61
C SER A 544 -7.35 -0.76 3.94
N ARG A 545 -8.40 -1.47 4.37
CA ARG A 545 -9.73 -0.94 4.65
C ARG A 545 -10.20 -1.35 6.04
N PRO A 546 -11.08 -0.56 6.68
CA PRO A 546 -11.64 -0.93 7.97
C PRO A 546 -12.39 -2.25 7.91
N LEU A 547 -12.06 -3.19 8.80
CA LEU A 547 -12.79 -4.44 8.96
C LEU A 547 -14.12 -4.22 9.66
N ALA A 548 -15.20 -4.76 9.09
CA ALA A 548 -16.53 -4.82 9.68
C ALA A 548 -16.67 -6.07 10.55
N LEU A 549 -16.47 -5.90 11.86
CA LEU A 549 -16.70 -6.97 12.83
C LEU A 549 -18.20 -7.07 13.15
N PHE A 550 -18.76 -8.27 13.16
CA PHE A 550 -20.06 -8.51 13.76
C PHE A 550 -20.01 -9.70 14.72
N ALA A 551 -20.88 -9.71 15.73
CA ALA A 551 -20.87 -10.77 16.73
C ALA A 551 -22.23 -11.44 16.91
N SER A 552 -22.17 -12.75 17.20
CA SER A 552 -23.32 -13.60 17.48
C SER A 552 -23.06 -14.41 18.74
N ALA A 553 -24.05 -14.54 19.62
CA ALA A 553 -23.98 -15.42 20.79
C ALA A 553 -24.73 -16.73 20.51
N TRP A 554 -24.12 -17.87 20.84
CA TRP A 554 -24.77 -19.18 20.73
C TRP A 554 -25.66 -19.49 21.92
N SER A 555 -25.22 -19.12 23.13
CA SER A 555 -25.98 -19.39 24.35
C SER A 555 -25.79 -18.28 25.37
N ALA A 556 -26.85 -18.01 26.13
CA ALA A 556 -26.74 -17.31 27.41
C ALA A 556 -26.07 -18.19 28.47
N PRO A 557 -25.54 -17.60 29.56
CA PRO A 557 -25.14 -18.35 30.76
C PRO A 557 -26.24 -19.31 31.22
N GLY A 558 -25.86 -20.54 31.62
CA GLY A 558 -26.82 -21.60 31.96
C GLY A 558 -27.82 -21.19 33.04
N TRP A 559 -27.40 -20.38 34.01
CA TRP A 559 -28.27 -19.91 35.10
C TRP A 559 -29.39 -18.96 34.64
N LEU A 560 -29.26 -18.32 33.47
CA LEU A 560 -30.32 -17.52 32.83
C LEU A 560 -31.31 -18.37 32.02
N LYS A 561 -31.02 -19.65 31.76
CA LYS A 561 -31.79 -20.50 30.84
C LYS A 561 -32.72 -21.46 31.56
N THR A 562 -33.89 -21.73 30.98
CA THR A 562 -34.93 -22.60 31.58
C THR A 562 -34.45 -24.01 31.89
N ASN A 563 -33.50 -24.53 31.12
CA ASN A 563 -32.91 -25.85 31.30
C ASN A 563 -31.62 -25.84 32.16
N GLY A 564 -31.14 -24.68 32.59
CA GLY A 564 -29.92 -24.59 33.42
C GLY A 564 -28.61 -24.91 32.68
N ALA A 565 -28.63 -25.12 31.36
CA ALA A 565 -27.50 -25.65 30.59
C ALA A 565 -27.23 -24.86 29.31
N LEU A 566 -26.00 -24.89 28.80
CA LEU A 566 -25.63 -24.23 27.54
C LEU A 566 -26.19 -24.97 26.31
N ILE A 567 -26.36 -26.29 26.40
CA ILE A 567 -26.83 -27.15 25.31
C ILE A 567 -28.29 -27.59 25.47
N GLY A 568 -28.87 -28.16 24.41
CA GLY A 568 -30.24 -28.69 24.42
C GLY A 568 -31.33 -27.62 24.43
N LYS A 569 -32.59 -28.06 24.51
CA LYS A 569 -33.76 -27.17 24.49
C LYS A 569 -33.79 -26.28 25.72
N GLY A 570 -33.68 -24.97 25.52
CA GLY A 570 -33.73 -23.98 26.58
C GLY A 570 -33.86 -22.57 26.04
N SER A 571 -34.78 -21.79 26.61
CA SER A 571 -34.90 -20.34 26.37
C SER A 571 -34.46 -19.57 27.61
N LEU A 572 -34.45 -18.24 27.54
CA LEU A 572 -34.30 -17.42 28.74
C LEU A 572 -35.44 -17.70 29.73
N LYS A 573 -35.13 -17.70 31.02
CA LYS A 573 -36.13 -17.71 32.10
C LYS A 573 -36.91 -16.39 32.13
N GLY A 574 -38.09 -16.43 32.72
CA GLY A 574 -38.94 -15.26 32.85
C GLY A 574 -39.57 -14.85 31.51
N LYS A 575 -39.76 -13.55 31.32
CA LYS A 575 -40.38 -12.96 30.13
C LYS A 575 -39.62 -11.70 29.69
N PRO A 576 -39.72 -11.29 28.41
CA PRO A 576 -39.22 -10.00 27.93
C PRO A 576 -39.65 -8.83 28.82
N GLY A 577 -38.75 -7.88 29.07
CA GLY A 577 -38.86 -6.80 30.06
C GLY A 577 -38.53 -7.21 31.50
N GLY A 578 -38.39 -8.51 31.78
CA GLY A 578 -38.01 -9.07 33.08
C GLY A 578 -36.50 -9.04 33.35
N LYS A 579 -36.11 -9.37 34.59
CA LYS A 579 -34.70 -9.26 35.03
C LYS A 579 -33.74 -10.11 34.20
N GLU A 580 -34.12 -11.33 33.83
CA GLU A 580 -33.25 -12.23 33.04
C GLU A 580 -33.00 -11.71 31.63
N HIS A 581 -34.05 -11.19 30.98
CA HIS A 581 -33.97 -10.67 29.62
C HIS A 581 -33.20 -9.34 29.56
N LYS A 582 -33.35 -8.49 30.58
CA LYS A 582 -32.54 -7.28 30.77
C LYS A 582 -31.08 -7.60 31.02
N THR A 583 -30.78 -8.57 31.88
CA THR A 583 -29.40 -9.01 32.11
C THR A 583 -28.77 -9.56 30.82
N TRP A 584 -29.53 -10.32 30.02
CA TRP A 584 -29.03 -10.79 28.73
C TRP A 584 -28.77 -9.65 27.73
N ALA A 585 -29.62 -8.63 27.68
CA ALA A 585 -29.34 -7.42 26.90
C ALA A 585 -28.08 -6.70 27.38
N GLN A 586 -27.88 -6.56 28.70
CA GLN A 586 -26.67 -5.95 29.27
C GLN A 586 -25.41 -6.78 29.03
N TYR A 587 -25.53 -8.10 28.88
CA TYR A 587 -24.39 -8.96 28.50
C TYR A 587 -23.83 -8.57 27.13
N TYR A 588 -24.70 -8.22 26.16
CA TYR A 588 -24.27 -7.71 24.86
C TYR A 588 -23.53 -6.37 24.97
N ILE A 589 -24.06 -5.44 25.78
CA ILE A 589 -23.42 -4.15 26.00
C ILE A 589 -22.05 -4.34 26.66
N ARG A 590 -21.96 -5.22 27.66
CA ARG A 590 -20.71 -5.51 28.35
C ARG A 590 -19.68 -6.18 27.44
N PHE A 591 -20.10 -7.03 26.52
CA PHE A 591 -19.22 -7.58 25.48
C PHE A 591 -18.61 -6.47 24.60
N LEU A 592 -19.44 -5.51 24.15
CA LEU A 592 -18.96 -4.37 23.37
C LEU A 592 -18.02 -3.47 24.19
N ASP A 593 -18.30 -3.25 25.47
CA ASP A 593 -17.42 -2.53 26.40
C ASP A 593 -16.04 -3.19 26.50
N GLU A 594 -16.00 -4.50 26.76
CA GLU A 594 -14.74 -5.22 26.95
C GLU A 594 -13.91 -5.27 25.65
N TYR A 595 -14.50 -5.57 24.50
CA TYR A 595 -13.76 -5.54 23.23
C TYR A 595 -13.29 -4.13 22.84
N LYS A 596 -14.06 -3.08 23.21
CA LYS A 596 -13.65 -1.70 22.97
C LYS A 596 -12.38 -1.33 23.72
N LYS A 597 -12.11 -1.91 24.91
CA LYS A 597 -10.84 -1.73 25.65
C LYS A 597 -9.63 -2.23 24.87
N HIS A 598 -9.84 -3.15 23.93
CA HIS A 598 -8.81 -3.67 23.02
C HIS A 598 -8.80 -2.99 21.65
N ASN A 599 -9.42 -1.80 21.54
CA ASN A 599 -9.55 -1.02 20.29
C ASN A 599 -10.31 -1.73 19.17
N LEU A 600 -11.12 -2.74 19.49
CA LEU A 600 -11.99 -3.42 18.53
C LEU A 600 -13.41 -2.85 18.64
N SER A 601 -14.00 -2.52 17.49
CA SER A 601 -15.37 -2.02 17.40
C SER A 601 -16.19 -2.87 16.44
N PHE A 602 -17.47 -3.04 16.76
CA PHE A 602 -18.38 -3.88 15.98
C PHE A 602 -19.29 -3.03 15.08
N TRP A 603 -19.29 -3.37 13.80
CA TRP A 603 -20.26 -2.91 12.82
C TRP A 603 -21.66 -3.43 13.16
N GLY A 604 -21.77 -4.69 13.57
CA GLY A 604 -23.06 -5.33 13.80
C GLY A 604 -23.09 -6.34 14.96
N LEU A 605 -24.31 -6.71 15.35
CA LEU A 605 -24.65 -7.79 16.25
C LEU A 605 -25.81 -8.58 15.65
N THR A 606 -25.87 -9.88 15.89
CA THR A 606 -27.10 -10.65 15.69
C THR A 606 -27.83 -10.83 17.00
N THR A 607 -29.13 -11.10 16.94
CA THR A 607 -29.94 -11.43 18.13
C THR A 607 -29.57 -12.75 18.80
N GLY A 608 -28.65 -13.52 18.21
CA GLY A 608 -28.23 -14.85 18.65
C GLY A 608 -28.18 -15.81 17.48
N ASN A 609 -27.21 -16.72 17.51
CA ASN A 609 -27.00 -17.74 16.49
C ASN A 609 -28.10 -18.80 16.54
N GLU A 610 -28.69 -19.11 15.39
CA GLU A 610 -29.68 -20.18 15.17
C GLU A 610 -30.73 -20.29 16.30
N PRO A 611 -31.56 -19.26 16.54
CA PRO A 611 -32.57 -19.26 17.60
C PRO A 611 -33.52 -20.48 17.56
N THR A 612 -33.72 -21.12 16.40
CA THR A 612 -34.54 -22.34 16.31
C THR A 612 -33.88 -23.56 16.94
N ALA A 613 -32.55 -23.64 16.93
CA ALA A 613 -31.79 -24.74 17.51
C ALA A 613 -32.12 -24.95 18.99
N GLY A 614 -32.20 -23.86 19.77
CA GLY A 614 -32.50 -23.91 21.20
C GLY A 614 -33.95 -24.31 21.53
N LYS A 615 -34.80 -24.53 20.52
CA LYS A 615 -36.15 -25.13 20.66
C LYS A 615 -36.15 -26.64 20.45
N MET A 616 -35.07 -27.23 19.94
CA MET A 616 -34.94 -28.66 19.65
C MET A 616 -34.48 -29.43 20.90
N THR A 617 -35.23 -30.48 21.28
CA THR A 617 -35.06 -31.22 22.55
C THR A 617 -33.64 -31.78 22.73
N ASN A 618 -33.02 -32.31 21.67
CA ASN A 618 -31.72 -32.98 21.71
C ASN A 618 -30.65 -32.26 20.89
N TYR A 619 -30.67 -30.92 20.85
CA TYR A 619 -29.60 -30.17 20.19
C TYR A 619 -28.28 -30.36 20.93
N SER A 620 -27.22 -30.71 20.20
CA SER A 620 -26.00 -31.29 20.76
C SER A 620 -24.99 -30.27 21.28
N PHE A 621 -25.10 -28.99 20.91
CA PHE A 621 -24.16 -27.95 21.31
C PHE A 621 -24.86 -26.66 21.76
N GLN A 622 -24.09 -25.58 21.99
CA GLN A 622 -24.60 -24.34 22.56
C GLN A 622 -25.74 -23.76 21.74
N ALA A 623 -26.87 -23.48 22.37
CA ALA A 623 -28.03 -22.90 21.71
C ALA A 623 -28.93 -22.13 22.68
N LEU A 624 -29.57 -21.05 22.22
CA LEU A 624 -30.57 -20.30 22.99
C LEU A 624 -31.86 -20.16 22.18
N GLY A 625 -32.93 -20.75 22.70
CA GLY A 625 -34.18 -20.90 21.96
C GLY A 625 -35.03 -19.64 21.97
N PHE A 626 -35.28 -19.07 20.79
CA PHE A 626 -36.31 -18.04 20.59
C PHE A 626 -37.35 -18.51 19.55
N THR A 627 -38.60 -18.12 19.78
CA THR A 627 -39.60 -18.01 18.71
C THR A 627 -39.50 -16.60 18.10
N PRO A 628 -40.00 -16.35 16.89
CA PRO A 628 -39.98 -14.99 16.35
C PRO A 628 -40.70 -13.96 17.24
N GLU A 629 -41.77 -14.35 17.95
CA GLU A 629 -42.50 -13.46 18.87
C GLU A 629 -41.65 -13.12 20.10
N THR A 630 -40.95 -14.11 20.68
CA THR A 630 -40.09 -13.87 21.84
C THR A 630 -38.83 -13.11 21.46
N GLN A 631 -38.29 -13.31 20.25
CA GLN A 631 -37.20 -12.49 19.71
C GLN A 631 -37.66 -11.03 19.52
N ARG A 632 -38.83 -10.82 18.89
CA ARG A 632 -39.46 -9.49 18.74
C ARG A 632 -39.60 -8.77 20.08
N ASP A 633 -40.22 -9.43 21.05
CA ASP A 633 -40.51 -8.82 22.35
C ASP A 633 -39.22 -8.49 23.12
N TRP A 634 -38.21 -9.36 23.04
CA TRP A 634 -36.90 -9.10 23.65
C TRP A 634 -36.17 -7.93 23.01
N ILE A 635 -36.23 -7.79 21.68
CA ILE A 635 -35.69 -6.61 20.98
C ILE A 635 -36.41 -5.35 21.44
N ALA A 636 -37.76 -5.37 21.43
CA ALA A 636 -38.58 -4.19 21.73
C ALA A 636 -38.42 -3.70 23.17
N LEU A 637 -38.30 -4.61 24.14
CA LEU A 637 -38.34 -4.29 25.57
C LEU A 637 -36.97 -4.24 26.24
N ASP A 638 -35.96 -4.93 25.69
CA ASP A 638 -34.67 -5.11 26.38
C ASP A 638 -33.47 -4.76 25.48
N LEU A 639 -33.17 -5.55 24.44
CA LEU A 639 -31.93 -5.40 23.67
C LEU A 639 -31.87 -4.07 22.90
N GLY A 640 -32.95 -3.71 22.20
CA GLY A 640 -33.03 -2.46 21.43
C GLY A 640 -32.84 -1.23 22.31
N PRO A 641 -33.63 -1.06 23.39
CA PRO A 641 -33.43 0.03 24.36
C PRO A 641 -32.05 0.03 25.02
N ALA A 642 -31.49 -1.13 25.39
CA ALA A 642 -30.15 -1.21 25.98
C ALA A 642 -29.06 -0.75 25.00
N LEU A 643 -29.11 -1.20 23.74
CA LEU A 643 -28.15 -0.80 22.72
C LEU A 643 -28.25 0.70 22.42
N HIS A 644 -29.46 1.22 22.27
CA HIS A 644 -29.69 2.64 21.96
C HIS A 644 -29.31 3.59 23.10
N SER A 645 -29.44 3.16 24.36
CA SER A 645 -29.03 3.95 25.54
C SER A 645 -27.53 3.84 25.86
N SER A 646 -26.82 2.90 25.23
CA SER A 646 -25.38 2.74 25.37
C SER A 646 -24.60 3.63 24.39
N PRO A 647 -23.26 3.75 24.52
CA PRO A 647 -22.39 4.38 23.52
C PRO A 647 -22.43 3.71 22.12
N TYR A 648 -23.06 2.54 22.00
CA TYR A 648 -23.08 1.70 20.80
C TYR A 648 -24.38 1.81 19.99
N ALA A 649 -25.13 2.90 20.14
CA ALA A 649 -26.40 3.12 19.45
C ALA A 649 -26.33 3.04 17.90
N LYS A 650 -25.13 3.12 17.31
CA LYS A 650 -24.88 3.00 15.85
C LYS A 650 -24.60 1.56 15.39
N THR A 651 -24.40 0.61 16.29
CA THR A 651 -24.16 -0.79 15.94
C THR A 651 -25.42 -1.38 15.31
N ARG A 652 -25.26 -2.05 14.17
CA ARG A 652 -26.37 -2.62 13.40
C ARG A 652 -26.86 -3.90 14.08
N LEU A 653 -28.18 -4.04 14.25
CA LEU A 653 -28.78 -5.24 14.81
C LEU A 653 -29.44 -6.08 13.70
N MET A 654 -29.01 -7.33 13.59
CA MET A 654 -29.53 -8.31 12.65
C MET A 654 -30.41 -9.34 13.38
N ILE A 655 -31.61 -9.57 12.86
CA ILE A 655 -32.53 -10.61 13.38
C ILE A 655 -32.32 -11.92 12.63
N LEU A 656 -33.03 -12.97 13.05
CA LEU A 656 -32.93 -14.34 12.51
C LEU A 656 -31.57 -14.99 12.80
N ASP A 657 -30.54 -14.80 11.96
CA ASP A 657 -29.22 -15.47 12.03
C ASP A 657 -29.38 -17.00 12.06
N ASP A 658 -30.18 -17.49 11.10
CA ASP A 658 -30.64 -18.88 10.96
C ASP A 658 -31.03 -19.18 9.50
N GLN A 659 -31.49 -20.39 9.20
CA GLN A 659 -31.78 -20.85 7.84
C GLN A 659 -32.78 -19.97 7.09
N ARG A 660 -32.51 -19.68 5.81
CA ARG A 660 -33.38 -18.83 4.97
C ARG A 660 -34.81 -19.39 4.80
N LEU A 661 -35.04 -20.69 5.02
CA LEU A 661 -36.37 -21.33 4.99
C LEU A 661 -37.37 -20.70 5.97
N LEU A 662 -36.88 -20.06 7.04
CA LEU A 662 -37.71 -19.40 8.04
C LEU A 662 -38.29 -18.05 7.56
N LEU A 663 -37.83 -17.59 6.40
CA LEU A 663 -38.33 -16.39 5.73
C LEU A 663 -39.45 -16.71 4.75
N PRO A 664 -40.43 -15.78 4.57
CA PRO A 664 -40.52 -14.44 5.17
C PRO A 664 -41.21 -14.42 6.55
N TYR A 665 -41.62 -15.55 7.11
CA TYR A 665 -42.44 -15.59 8.33
C TYR A 665 -41.77 -14.89 9.52
N TRP A 666 -40.50 -15.21 9.78
CA TRP A 666 -39.76 -14.63 10.90
C TRP A 666 -39.65 -13.10 10.80
N ALA A 667 -39.34 -12.60 9.60
CA ALA A 667 -39.30 -11.18 9.31
C ALA A 667 -40.67 -10.52 9.52
N LYS A 668 -41.77 -11.15 9.07
CA LYS A 668 -43.12 -10.62 9.27
C LYS A 668 -43.48 -10.42 10.73
N VAL A 669 -43.16 -11.39 11.59
CA VAL A 669 -43.48 -11.32 13.01
C VAL A 669 -42.67 -10.25 13.71
N VAL A 670 -41.36 -10.15 13.43
CA VAL A 670 -40.47 -9.21 14.13
C VAL A 670 -40.61 -7.79 13.58
N LEU A 671 -40.57 -7.61 12.26
CA LEU A 671 -40.61 -6.29 11.60
C LEU A 671 -42.03 -5.73 11.48
N GLY A 672 -43.06 -6.58 11.63
CA GLY A 672 -44.46 -6.14 11.71
C GLY A 672 -44.79 -5.36 12.98
N ASP A 673 -43.93 -5.40 14.00
CA ASP A 673 -44.07 -4.61 15.23
C ASP A 673 -43.09 -3.44 15.25
N ILE A 674 -43.63 -2.23 15.20
CA ILE A 674 -42.86 -0.98 15.16
C ILE A 674 -41.94 -0.79 16.38
N HIS A 675 -42.28 -1.38 17.53
CA HIS A 675 -41.48 -1.25 18.74
C HIS A 675 -40.18 -2.06 18.68
N ALA A 676 -40.18 -3.17 17.95
CA ALA A 676 -38.99 -3.95 17.63
C ALA A 676 -38.29 -3.41 16.37
N ALA A 677 -39.06 -3.19 15.29
CA ALA A 677 -38.55 -2.84 13.96
C ALA A 677 -37.62 -1.63 13.96
N ARG A 678 -37.92 -0.60 14.75
CA ARG A 678 -37.08 0.62 14.89
C ARG A 678 -35.64 0.38 15.38
N TYR A 679 -35.35 -0.78 15.96
CA TYR A 679 -34.01 -1.16 16.42
C TYR A 679 -33.31 -2.12 15.46
N VAL A 680 -34.06 -2.75 14.55
CA VAL A 680 -33.55 -3.74 13.59
C VAL A 680 -33.05 -3.02 12.35
N HIS A 681 -31.94 -3.51 11.81
CA HIS A 681 -31.30 -2.94 10.61
C HIS A 681 -31.25 -3.92 9.45
N GLY A 682 -31.21 -5.22 9.74
CA GLY A 682 -31.14 -6.26 8.73
C GLY A 682 -31.51 -7.63 9.26
N ILE A 683 -31.40 -8.62 8.38
CA ILE A 683 -31.77 -10.01 8.63
C ILE A 683 -30.56 -10.88 8.24
N GLY A 684 -30.04 -11.66 9.19
CA GLY A 684 -28.99 -12.65 8.95
C GLY A 684 -29.58 -13.96 8.46
N VAL A 685 -28.97 -14.58 7.44
CA VAL A 685 -29.41 -15.87 6.87
C VAL A 685 -28.27 -16.87 6.73
N HIS A 686 -28.58 -18.16 6.93
CA HIS A 686 -27.67 -19.30 6.78
C HIS A 686 -28.08 -20.19 5.58
N TRP A 687 -27.12 -20.96 5.06
CA TRP A 687 -27.18 -21.72 3.79
C TRP A 687 -27.63 -23.20 3.87
N TYR A 688 -27.54 -23.84 5.04
CA TYR A 688 -27.50 -25.31 5.12
C TYR A 688 -28.73 -26.03 4.56
N TRP A 689 -29.90 -25.38 4.53
CA TRP A 689 -31.18 -25.98 4.12
C TRP A 689 -31.72 -25.44 2.80
N ASP A 690 -30.84 -24.87 1.98
CA ASP A 690 -31.25 -24.11 0.79
C ASP A 690 -31.90 -24.95 -0.32
N HIS A 691 -31.68 -26.26 -0.29
CA HIS A 691 -32.30 -27.20 -1.23
C HIS A 691 -33.80 -27.38 -0.97
N PHE A 692 -34.31 -26.99 0.20
CA PHE A 692 -35.72 -27.12 0.55
C PHE A 692 -36.58 -25.96 0.05
N ALA A 693 -35.98 -24.80 -0.23
CA ALA A 693 -36.71 -23.63 -0.70
C ALA A 693 -35.84 -22.75 -1.61
N PRO A 694 -36.31 -22.42 -2.83
CA PRO A 694 -35.61 -21.48 -3.71
C PRO A 694 -35.44 -20.10 -3.06
N ALA A 695 -34.30 -19.45 -3.28
CA ALA A 695 -34.01 -18.11 -2.77
C ALA A 695 -35.10 -17.07 -3.09
N LYS A 696 -35.76 -17.21 -4.24
CA LYS A 696 -36.79 -16.26 -4.68
C LYS A 696 -37.99 -16.21 -3.73
N ILE A 697 -38.42 -17.36 -3.20
CA ILE A 697 -39.61 -17.41 -2.33
C ILE A 697 -39.29 -17.01 -0.88
N THR A 698 -38.02 -17.07 -0.47
CA THR A 698 -37.51 -16.69 0.85
C THR A 698 -36.94 -15.27 0.84
N LEU A 699 -35.77 -15.08 0.22
CA LEU A 699 -34.99 -13.84 0.21
C LEU A 699 -35.67 -12.73 -0.59
N THR A 700 -35.99 -12.96 -1.87
CA THR A 700 -36.64 -11.93 -2.71
C THR A 700 -38.01 -11.55 -2.15
N THR A 701 -38.84 -12.50 -1.70
CA THR A 701 -40.11 -12.19 -1.03
C THR A 701 -39.91 -11.33 0.21
N THR A 702 -38.90 -11.62 1.02
CA THR A 702 -38.61 -10.84 2.24
C THR A 702 -38.18 -9.42 1.90
N HIS A 703 -37.26 -9.27 0.95
CA HIS A 703 -36.85 -7.94 0.46
C HIS A 703 -38.04 -7.14 -0.07
N ASN A 704 -38.92 -7.75 -0.86
CA ASN A 704 -40.10 -7.06 -1.40
C ASN A 704 -41.07 -6.60 -0.30
N LEU A 705 -41.16 -7.33 0.82
CA LEU A 705 -41.99 -6.95 1.96
C LEU A 705 -41.33 -5.89 2.85
N TYR A 706 -40.00 -5.93 2.97
CA TYR A 706 -39.21 -5.12 3.91
C TYR A 706 -37.94 -4.56 3.25
N PRO A 707 -38.05 -3.72 2.19
CA PRO A 707 -36.89 -3.32 1.38
C PRO A 707 -35.88 -2.42 2.12
N GLU A 708 -36.32 -1.76 3.19
CA GLU A 708 -35.49 -0.89 4.05
C GLU A 708 -34.51 -1.68 4.95
N TYR A 709 -34.68 -3.00 5.08
CA TYR A 709 -33.87 -3.85 5.94
C TYR A 709 -32.98 -4.73 5.07
N PHE A 710 -31.66 -4.64 5.25
CA PHE A 710 -30.74 -5.40 4.42
C PHE A 710 -30.78 -6.90 4.75
N LEU A 711 -30.55 -7.74 3.75
CA LEU A 711 -30.29 -9.17 3.93
C LEU A 711 -28.78 -9.40 3.94
N PHE A 712 -28.28 -10.29 4.80
CA PHE A 712 -26.85 -10.57 4.92
C PHE A 712 -26.61 -12.05 5.22
N GLY A 713 -25.76 -12.71 4.41
CA GLY A 713 -25.31 -14.09 4.66
C GLY A 713 -24.33 -14.09 5.83
N THR A 714 -24.79 -14.51 7.01
CA THR A 714 -23.99 -14.44 8.24
C THR A 714 -23.16 -15.69 8.49
N GLU A 715 -23.49 -16.81 7.83
CA GLU A 715 -22.79 -18.09 8.01
C GLU A 715 -23.11 -19.08 6.89
N ALA A 716 -22.08 -19.75 6.40
CA ALA A 716 -22.17 -20.90 5.52
C ALA A 716 -20.91 -21.76 5.62
N CYS A 717 -21.05 -23.08 5.50
CA CYS A 717 -19.90 -23.99 5.39
C CYS A 717 -20.25 -25.24 4.59
N SER A 718 -19.26 -25.87 3.97
CA SER A 718 -19.37 -27.22 3.43
C SER A 718 -18.92 -28.27 4.45
N GLY A 719 -19.23 -29.55 4.20
CA GLY A 719 -18.81 -30.64 5.10
C GLY A 719 -19.67 -30.84 6.35
N TRP A 720 -20.78 -30.11 6.47
CA TRP A 720 -21.78 -30.27 7.54
C TRP A 720 -22.73 -31.45 7.32
N ASN A 721 -22.92 -31.86 6.06
CA ASN A 721 -23.83 -32.95 5.69
C ASN A 721 -23.27 -34.28 6.19
N LYS A 722 -24.08 -35.08 6.88
CA LYS A 722 -23.69 -36.40 7.40
C LYS A 722 -23.24 -37.39 6.33
N LEU A 723 -23.66 -37.22 5.07
CA LEU A 723 -23.23 -38.05 3.94
C LEU A 723 -21.89 -37.65 3.35
N ASP A 724 -21.44 -36.41 3.62
CA ASP A 724 -20.16 -35.86 3.15
C ASP A 724 -19.51 -35.00 4.26
N PRO A 725 -19.16 -35.59 5.42
CA PRO A 725 -18.74 -34.82 6.59
C PRO A 725 -17.26 -34.39 6.52
N GLY A 726 -16.93 -33.30 7.21
CA GLY A 726 -15.54 -32.88 7.44
C GLY A 726 -14.81 -32.44 6.17
N VAL A 727 -13.47 -32.48 6.20
CA VAL A 727 -12.59 -31.89 5.19
C VAL A 727 -12.43 -32.77 3.94
N ARG A 728 -12.51 -32.16 2.75
CA ARG A 728 -12.12 -32.79 1.46
C ARG A 728 -11.11 -31.91 0.73
N LEU A 729 -9.83 -32.20 0.91
CA LEU A 729 -8.73 -31.44 0.32
C LEU A 729 -8.77 -31.48 -1.21
N GLY A 730 -9.08 -30.36 -1.85
CA GLY A 730 -9.14 -30.20 -3.30
C GLY A 730 -10.51 -30.45 -3.92
N SER A 731 -11.60 -30.45 -3.15
CA SER A 731 -12.96 -30.61 -3.70
C SER A 731 -13.38 -29.39 -4.53
N TRP A 732 -13.54 -29.58 -5.84
CA TRP A 732 -14.10 -28.57 -6.73
C TRP A 732 -15.61 -28.42 -6.58
N GLU A 733 -16.32 -29.52 -6.29
CA GLU A 733 -17.77 -29.53 -6.03
C GLU A 733 -18.14 -28.53 -4.91
N ARG A 734 -17.35 -28.49 -3.83
CA ARG A 734 -17.55 -27.54 -2.73
C ARG A 734 -17.24 -26.09 -3.14
N ALA A 735 -16.29 -25.88 -4.04
CA ALA A 735 -16.02 -24.57 -4.60
C ALA A 735 -17.16 -24.06 -5.48
N GLU A 736 -17.75 -24.92 -6.30
CA GLU A 736 -18.94 -24.59 -7.08
C GLU A 736 -20.15 -24.32 -6.19
N ALA A 737 -20.32 -25.08 -5.11
CA ALA A 737 -21.40 -24.85 -4.14
C ALA A 737 -21.30 -23.46 -3.49
N TYR A 738 -20.10 -23.04 -3.07
CA TYR A 738 -19.85 -21.67 -2.56
C TYR A 738 -20.18 -20.61 -3.62
N ALA A 739 -19.63 -20.76 -4.84
CA ALA A 739 -19.84 -19.77 -5.89
C ALA A 739 -21.31 -19.66 -6.33
N HIS A 740 -22.00 -20.79 -6.44
CA HIS A 740 -23.42 -20.88 -6.76
C HIS A 740 -24.25 -20.15 -5.72
N ASP A 741 -24.02 -20.44 -4.44
CA ASP A 741 -24.76 -19.82 -3.34
C ASP A 741 -24.54 -18.31 -3.28
N ILE A 742 -23.28 -17.85 -3.37
CA ILE A 742 -22.97 -16.41 -3.36
C ILE A 742 -23.64 -15.69 -4.54
N ILE A 743 -23.66 -16.29 -5.74
CA ILE A 743 -24.36 -15.72 -6.90
C ILE A 743 -25.87 -15.68 -6.67
N GLU A 744 -26.46 -16.75 -6.13
CA GLU A 744 -27.87 -16.82 -5.80
C GLU A 744 -28.27 -15.74 -4.79
N ASP A 745 -27.54 -15.64 -3.68
CA ASP A 745 -27.73 -14.64 -2.63
C ASP A 745 -27.61 -13.21 -3.16
N LEU A 746 -26.54 -12.90 -3.89
CA LEU A 746 -26.33 -11.58 -4.49
C LEU A 746 -27.41 -11.24 -5.53
N ASN A 747 -27.93 -12.21 -6.25
CA ASN A 747 -29.04 -12.00 -7.19
C ASN A 747 -30.41 -11.87 -6.49
N ASN A 748 -30.49 -12.23 -5.21
CA ASN A 748 -31.69 -12.12 -4.36
C ASN A 748 -31.50 -11.13 -3.19
N TYR A 749 -30.85 -9.99 -3.47
CA TYR A 749 -30.76 -8.81 -2.59
C TYR A 749 -29.88 -8.96 -1.32
N VAL A 750 -29.17 -10.06 -1.17
CA VAL A 750 -28.19 -10.21 -0.07
C VAL A 750 -27.02 -9.27 -0.30
N SER A 751 -26.63 -8.55 0.74
CA SER A 751 -25.65 -7.47 0.69
C SER A 751 -24.23 -7.92 1.04
N GLY A 752 -24.02 -9.16 1.44
CA GLY A 752 -22.70 -9.71 1.74
C GLY A 752 -22.80 -11.13 2.26
N TRP A 753 -21.66 -11.82 2.34
CA TRP A 753 -21.64 -13.25 2.59
C TRP A 753 -20.43 -13.65 3.45
N THR A 754 -20.66 -14.47 4.47
CA THR A 754 -19.65 -14.81 5.47
C THR A 754 -19.48 -16.32 5.55
N ASP A 755 -18.28 -16.79 5.23
CA ASP A 755 -17.88 -18.18 5.47
C ASP A 755 -17.86 -18.48 6.97
N TRP A 756 -17.83 -19.77 7.30
CA TRP A 756 -17.75 -20.20 8.69
C TRP A 756 -16.34 -20.10 9.27
N ASN A 757 -15.66 -21.20 9.56
CA ASN A 757 -14.34 -21.12 10.20
C ASN A 757 -13.29 -20.62 9.20
N LEU A 758 -12.58 -19.53 9.53
CA LEU A 758 -11.47 -19.03 8.70
C LEU A 758 -10.37 -20.07 8.47
N ALA A 759 -10.14 -20.96 9.43
CA ALA A 759 -9.21 -22.08 9.27
C ALA A 759 -9.61 -23.26 10.14
N LEU A 760 -9.40 -24.48 9.65
CA LEU A 760 -9.57 -25.72 10.43
C LEU A 760 -8.36 -26.64 10.25
N ASN A 761 -8.20 -27.66 11.08
CA ASN A 761 -7.19 -28.70 10.87
C ASN A 761 -7.64 -29.75 9.83
N LEU A 762 -6.77 -30.73 9.54
CA LEU A 762 -7.06 -31.84 8.62
C LEU A 762 -8.30 -32.68 8.99
N GLU A 763 -8.75 -32.65 10.23
CA GLU A 763 -9.96 -33.36 10.69
C GLU A 763 -11.23 -32.50 10.54
N GLY A 764 -11.11 -31.19 10.32
CA GLY A 764 -12.22 -30.24 10.31
C GLY A 764 -12.56 -29.68 11.69
N GLY A 765 -11.59 -29.63 12.61
CA GLY A 765 -11.75 -29.14 13.98
C GLY A 765 -10.64 -28.16 14.42
N PRO A 766 -10.43 -27.97 15.74
CA PRO A 766 -11.09 -28.69 16.84
C PRO A 766 -12.57 -28.33 17.00
N ASN A 767 -13.37 -29.28 17.46
CA ASN A 767 -14.80 -29.10 17.76
C ASN A 767 -15.18 -30.04 18.89
N TRP A 768 -15.68 -29.52 20.02
CA TRP A 768 -15.87 -30.32 21.25
C TRP A 768 -16.97 -31.39 21.13
N VAL A 769 -17.93 -31.22 20.20
CA VAL A 769 -18.98 -32.20 19.88
C VAL A 769 -18.69 -33.05 18.65
N LYS A 770 -17.49 -32.91 18.05
CA LYS A 770 -17.09 -33.60 16.81
C LYS A 770 -18.02 -33.32 15.63
N ASN A 771 -18.60 -32.12 15.58
CA ASN A 771 -19.39 -31.62 14.45
C ASN A 771 -18.43 -31.03 13.38
N PHE A 772 -17.55 -31.87 12.84
CA PHE A 772 -16.50 -31.42 11.93
C PHE A 772 -17.05 -31.01 10.57
N VAL A 773 -16.48 -29.94 10.02
CA VAL A 773 -16.85 -29.37 8.71
C VAL A 773 -15.58 -29.02 7.91
N ASP A 774 -15.73 -28.56 6.67
CA ASP A 774 -14.62 -28.03 5.88
C ASP A 774 -14.39 -26.53 6.13
N SER A 775 -13.25 -26.02 5.67
CA SER A 775 -12.91 -24.60 5.70
C SER A 775 -12.11 -24.24 4.45
N PRO A 776 -12.20 -23.02 3.92
CA PRO A 776 -11.39 -22.59 2.79
C PRO A 776 -9.88 -22.69 3.02
N ILE A 777 -9.40 -22.67 4.28
CA ILE A 777 -8.01 -22.96 4.63
C ILE A 777 -7.93 -24.11 5.63
N ILE A 778 -7.11 -25.12 5.29
CA ILE A 778 -6.83 -26.26 6.15
C ILE A 778 -5.39 -26.24 6.63
N VAL A 779 -5.19 -26.22 7.95
CA VAL A 779 -3.88 -26.16 8.61
C VAL A 779 -3.37 -27.57 8.89
N ASN A 780 -2.11 -27.82 8.49
CA ASN A 780 -1.35 -28.99 8.90
C ASN A 780 -0.17 -28.55 9.78
N GLN A 781 -0.42 -28.51 11.08
CA GLN A 781 0.56 -28.08 12.08
C GLN A 781 1.87 -28.90 12.03
N ARG A 782 1.80 -30.22 11.77
CA ARG A 782 2.99 -31.10 11.82
C ARG A 782 4.04 -30.71 10.78
N SER A 783 3.61 -30.14 9.66
CA SER A 783 4.47 -29.74 8.56
C SER A 783 4.67 -28.23 8.50
N ASP A 784 4.08 -27.45 9.42
CA ASP A 784 4.04 -25.99 9.39
C ASP A 784 3.57 -25.43 8.02
N VAL A 785 2.52 -26.04 7.47
CA VAL A 785 1.90 -25.64 6.21
C VAL A 785 0.40 -25.46 6.35
N PHE A 786 -0.20 -24.70 5.44
CA PHE A 786 -1.64 -24.66 5.25
C PHE A 786 -2.00 -24.85 3.78
N TYR A 787 -3.20 -25.37 3.54
CA TYR A 787 -3.73 -25.66 2.23
C TYR A 787 -4.89 -24.70 1.93
N LYS A 788 -4.75 -23.91 0.86
CA LYS A 788 -5.86 -23.13 0.30
C LYS A 788 -6.71 -24.05 -0.55
N GLN A 789 -7.94 -24.29 -0.11
CA GLN A 789 -8.92 -25.11 -0.81
C GLN A 789 -9.45 -24.39 -2.05
N PRO A 790 -10.00 -25.11 -3.05
CA PRO A 790 -10.75 -24.49 -4.14
C PRO A 790 -11.80 -23.47 -3.67
N ALA A 791 -12.48 -23.71 -2.54
CA ALA A 791 -13.45 -22.79 -1.95
C ALA A 791 -12.84 -21.42 -1.56
N PHE A 792 -11.55 -21.35 -1.20
CA PHE A 792 -10.85 -20.08 -0.97
C PHE A 792 -10.85 -19.23 -2.24
N TYR A 793 -10.59 -19.85 -3.39
CA TYR A 793 -10.58 -19.15 -4.67
C TYR A 793 -11.98 -18.76 -5.11
N SER A 794 -13.01 -19.60 -4.87
CA SER A 794 -14.40 -19.19 -5.06
C SER A 794 -14.72 -17.91 -4.29
N MET A 795 -14.38 -17.85 -2.99
CA MET A 795 -14.55 -16.64 -2.19
C MET A 795 -13.77 -15.44 -2.74
N ALA A 796 -12.57 -15.68 -3.27
CA ALA A 796 -11.72 -14.65 -3.85
C ALA A 796 -12.33 -13.97 -5.08
N HIS A 797 -13.06 -14.71 -5.92
CA HIS A 797 -13.75 -14.15 -7.10
C HIS A 797 -14.80 -13.08 -6.74
N PHE A 798 -15.28 -13.07 -5.50
CA PHE A 798 -16.19 -12.05 -4.97
C PHE A 798 -15.43 -11.03 -4.11
N SER A 799 -14.82 -11.48 -3.01
CA SER A 799 -14.17 -10.60 -2.01
C SER A 799 -13.12 -9.66 -2.60
N LYS A 800 -12.26 -10.15 -3.50
CA LYS A 800 -11.17 -9.36 -4.10
C LYS A 800 -11.70 -8.27 -5.04
N PHE A 801 -12.80 -8.55 -5.74
CA PHE A 801 -13.28 -7.73 -6.85
C PHE A 801 -14.49 -6.87 -6.49
N LEU A 802 -15.26 -7.26 -5.47
CA LEU A 802 -16.46 -6.58 -4.99
C LEU A 802 -16.20 -5.92 -3.64
N TRP A 803 -15.81 -4.66 -3.71
CA TRP A 803 -15.51 -3.84 -2.55
C TRP A 803 -16.78 -3.37 -1.84
N GLU A 804 -16.65 -2.97 -0.56
CA GLU A 804 -17.74 -2.27 0.14
C GLU A 804 -18.21 -1.08 -0.70
N GLY A 805 -19.52 -0.97 -0.90
CA GLY A 805 -20.15 0.03 -1.74
C GLY A 805 -20.31 -0.35 -3.22
N SER A 806 -19.83 -1.52 -3.67
CA SER A 806 -20.13 -2.00 -5.03
C SER A 806 -21.63 -2.21 -5.20
N GLN A 807 -22.22 -1.66 -6.26
CA GLN A 807 -23.66 -1.73 -6.49
C GLN A 807 -23.99 -2.83 -7.50
N ARG A 808 -24.87 -3.76 -7.13
CA ARG A 808 -25.37 -4.79 -8.05
C ARG A 808 -26.22 -4.13 -9.14
N VAL A 809 -26.00 -4.53 -10.39
CA VAL A 809 -26.74 -4.03 -11.55
C VAL A 809 -27.36 -5.15 -12.38
N GLY A 810 -28.32 -4.80 -13.24
CA GLY A 810 -29.03 -5.76 -14.06
C GLY A 810 -28.12 -6.42 -15.11
N VAL A 811 -28.45 -7.67 -15.43
CA VAL A 811 -27.83 -8.45 -16.50
C VAL A 811 -28.95 -9.06 -17.34
N SER A 812 -28.86 -8.94 -18.67
CA SER A 812 -29.79 -9.56 -19.62
C SER A 812 -29.04 -10.56 -20.48
N VAL A 813 -29.62 -11.73 -20.73
CA VAL A 813 -29.00 -12.79 -21.53
C VAL A 813 -29.82 -13.00 -22.82
N SER A 814 -29.16 -13.13 -23.97
CA SER A 814 -29.83 -13.22 -25.28
C SER A 814 -30.59 -14.53 -25.51
N GLN A 815 -30.21 -15.60 -24.84
CA GLN A 815 -30.78 -16.94 -24.95
C GLN A 815 -30.60 -17.72 -23.64
N HIS A 816 -31.28 -18.85 -23.51
CA HIS A 816 -31.09 -19.74 -22.35
C HIS A 816 -29.63 -20.21 -22.26
N THR A 817 -29.10 -20.24 -21.04
CA THR A 817 -27.76 -20.74 -20.73
C THR A 817 -27.73 -21.28 -19.30
N ASP A 818 -26.86 -22.25 -19.07
CA ASP A 818 -26.59 -22.79 -17.74
C ASP A 818 -25.52 -21.97 -16.98
N LEU A 819 -24.98 -20.92 -17.62
CA LEU A 819 -24.09 -19.98 -16.97
C LEU A 819 -24.84 -19.16 -15.92
N GLU A 820 -24.30 -19.14 -14.71
CA GLU A 820 -24.78 -18.29 -13.64
C GLU A 820 -23.94 -17.03 -13.59
N SER A 821 -24.57 -15.86 -13.52
CA SER A 821 -23.84 -14.60 -13.58
C SER A 821 -24.42 -13.53 -12.67
N THR A 822 -23.54 -12.61 -12.27
CA THR A 822 -23.89 -11.41 -11.50
C THR A 822 -22.93 -10.28 -11.84
N ALA A 823 -23.42 -9.04 -11.88
CA ALA A 823 -22.64 -7.90 -12.31
C ALA A 823 -22.79 -6.69 -11.37
N PHE A 824 -21.71 -5.93 -11.27
CA PHE A 824 -21.58 -4.83 -10.32
C PHE A 824 -20.88 -3.62 -10.94
N ILE A 825 -21.23 -2.44 -10.44
CA ILE A 825 -20.44 -1.22 -10.60
C ILE A 825 -19.74 -0.93 -9.28
N ARG A 826 -18.41 -0.83 -9.29
CA ARG A 826 -17.61 -0.51 -8.11
C ARG A 826 -17.67 0.99 -7.78
N PRO A 827 -17.31 1.41 -6.55
CA PRO A 827 -17.26 2.81 -6.17
C PRO A 827 -16.34 3.69 -7.03
N ASP A 828 -15.32 3.10 -7.66
CA ASP A 828 -14.41 3.80 -8.58
C ASP A 828 -14.94 3.89 -10.03
N GLY A 829 -16.20 3.47 -10.27
CA GLY A 829 -16.87 3.53 -11.58
C GLY A 829 -16.56 2.38 -12.52
N SER A 830 -15.61 1.49 -12.20
CA SER A 830 -15.33 0.29 -12.99
C SER A 830 -16.42 -0.77 -12.83
N ALA A 831 -16.51 -1.69 -13.78
CA ALA A 831 -17.49 -2.78 -13.76
C ALA A 831 -16.83 -4.15 -13.55
N VAL A 832 -17.60 -5.02 -12.90
CA VAL A 832 -17.24 -6.41 -12.62
C VAL A 832 -18.38 -7.31 -13.10
N LEU A 833 -18.06 -8.38 -13.81
CA LEU A 833 -18.97 -9.50 -14.09
C LEU A 833 -18.33 -10.77 -13.53
N ILE A 834 -19.07 -11.53 -12.73
CA ILE A 834 -18.66 -12.86 -12.26
C ILE A 834 -19.56 -13.88 -12.93
N VAL A 835 -18.96 -14.93 -13.48
CA VAL A 835 -19.63 -16.02 -14.19
C VAL A 835 -19.17 -17.35 -13.62
N LEU A 836 -20.12 -18.23 -13.32
CA LEU A 836 -19.89 -19.61 -12.92
C LEU A 836 -20.40 -20.54 -14.02
N ASN A 837 -19.56 -21.48 -14.46
CA ASN A 837 -19.92 -22.58 -15.34
C ASN A 837 -19.75 -23.90 -14.60
N ARG A 838 -20.87 -24.55 -14.26
CA ARG A 838 -20.89 -25.89 -13.61
C ARG A 838 -21.11 -27.03 -14.61
N SER A 839 -21.13 -26.73 -15.91
CA SER A 839 -21.34 -27.74 -16.96
C SER A 839 -20.03 -28.37 -17.40
N ASP A 840 -20.13 -29.54 -18.03
CA ASP A 840 -19.02 -30.29 -18.61
C ASP A 840 -18.48 -29.68 -19.92
N ALA A 841 -19.11 -28.62 -20.44
CA ALA A 841 -18.74 -27.98 -21.70
C ALA A 841 -18.25 -26.54 -21.51
N GLU A 842 -17.32 -26.12 -22.36
CA GLU A 842 -16.96 -24.71 -22.46
C GLU A 842 -18.12 -23.92 -23.09
N VAL A 843 -18.43 -22.76 -22.51
CA VAL A 843 -19.43 -21.84 -23.05
C VAL A 843 -18.74 -20.55 -23.46
N THR A 844 -18.76 -20.26 -24.77
CA THR A 844 -18.29 -18.98 -25.30
C THR A 844 -19.42 -17.95 -25.26
N PHE A 845 -19.10 -16.73 -24.86
CA PHE A 845 -20.05 -15.63 -24.79
C PHE A 845 -19.37 -14.29 -25.10
N GLU A 846 -20.19 -13.29 -25.43
CA GLU A 846 -19.74 -11.89 -25.46
C GLU A 846 -20.51 -11.08 -24.41
N LEU A 847 -19.79 -10.32 -23.60
CA LEU A 847 -20.38 -9.32 -22.72
C LEU A 847 -20.48 -7.99 -23.48
N TRP A 848 -21.65 -7.36 -23.45
CA TRP A 848 -21.86 -6.03 -24.00
C TRP A 848 -22.10 -4.99 -22.91
N ASP A 849 -21.26 -3.95 -22.88
CA ASP A 849 -21.43 -2.75 -22.05
C ASP A 849 -21.46 -1.53 -22.98
N GLN A 850 -22.61 -0.85 -23.05
CA GLN A 850 -22.89 0.22 -24.03
C GLN A 850 -21.79 1.30 -24.17
N PRO A 851 -21.21 1.88 -23.11
CA PRO A 851 -20.18 2.91 -23.24
C PRO A 851 -18.82 2.38 -23.71
N VAL A 852 -18.57 1.06 -23.65
CA VAL A 852 -17.24 0.48 -23.88
C VAL A 852 -17.20 -0.37 -25.16
N GLY A 853 -18.12 -1.31 -25.32
CA GLY A 853 -18.17 -2.23 -26.46
C GLY A 853 -18.41 -3.69 -26.07
N PHE A 854 -17.84 -4.61 -26.83
CA PHE A 854 -17.98 -6.06 -26.68
C PHE A 854 -16.73 -6.68 -26.05
N LEU A 855 -16.91 -7.50 -25.03
CA LEU A 855 -15.86 -8.21 -24.30
C LEU A 855 -16.06 -9.71 -24.57
N PRO A 856 -15.36 -10.30 -25.56
CA PRO A 856 -15.45 -11.72 -25.85
C PRO A 856 -14.77 -12.53 -24.74
N ALA A 857 -15.42 -13.59 -24.27
CA ALA A 857 -14.90 -14.46 -23.24
C ALA A 857 -15.34 -15.92 -23.45
N ALA A 858 -14.63 -16.83 -22.82
CA ALA A 858 -15.00 -18.24 -22.74
C ALA A 858 -14.99 -18.64 -21.27
N ALA A 859 -16.03 -19.35 -20.84
CA ALA A 859 -16.10 -19.99 -19.53
C ALA A 859 -15.81 -21.49 -19.71
N PRO A 860 -14.58 -21.96 -19.39
CA PRO A 860 -14.25 -23.39 -19.45
C PRO A 860 -15.22 -24.25 -18.62
N PRO A 861 -15.27 -25.57 -18.84
CA PRO A 861 -16.06 -26.45 -17.99
C PRO A 861 -15.59 -26.37 -16.55
N HIS A 862 -16.53 -26.46 -15.61
CA HIS A 862 -16.25 -26.41 -14.17
C HIS A 862 -15.30 -25.27 -13.79
N SER A 863 -15.74 -24.04 -14.05
CA SER A 863 -14.93 -22.84 -13.86
C SER A 863 -15.70 -21.66 -13.30
N ILE A 864 -14.96 -20.76 -12.64
CA ILE A 864 -15.43 -19.44 -12.23
C ILE A 864 -14.53 -18.39 -12.88
N LEU A 865 -15.16 -17.38 -13.48
CA LEU A 865 -14.51 -16.37 -14.28
C LEU A 865 -14.97 -14.98 -13.80
N THR A 866 -14.03 -14.10 -13.47
CA THR A 866 -14.31 -12.69 -13.16
C THR A 866 -13.73 -11.79 -14.24
N LEU A 867 -14.57 -10.95 -14.86
CA LEU A 867 -14.19 -9.88 -15.78
C LEU A 867 -14.16 -8.55 -15.02
N LEU A 868 -13.12 -7.74 -15.23
CA LEU A 868 -12.96 -6.40 -14.64
C LEU A 868 -12.52 -5.40 -15.72
N TRP A 869 -13.24 -4.28 -15.88
CA TRP A 869 -12.91 -3.26 -16.87
C TRP A 869 -13.29 -1.84 -16.42
N ALA A 870 -12.54 -0.86 -16.93
CA ALA A 870 -12.86 0.56 -16.78
C ALA A 870 -13.97 0.97 -17.76
N ARG A 871 -14.89 1.81 -17.31
CA ARG A 871 -16.04 2.29 -18.12
C ARG A 871 -15.85 3.69 -18.71
N SER A 872 -14.87 4.45 -18.22
CA SER A 872 -14.55 5.83 -18.61
C SER A 872 -13.07 6.12 -18.41
#